data_AF-A0A8S1XRX8-F1
#
_entry.id   AF-A0A8S1XRX8-F1
#
_cell.length_a   1.000
_cell.length_b   1.000
_cell.length_c   1.000
_cell.angle_alpha   90.00
_cell.angle_beta   90.00
_cell.angle_gamma   90.00
#
_symmetry.space_group_name_H-M   'P 1'
#
loop_
_entity.id
_entity.type
_entity.pdbx_description
1 polymer ?
#
loop_
_entity_poly.entity_id
_entity_poly.type
_entity_poly.pdbx_seq_one_letter_code
_entity_poly.pdbx_strand_id
1 'polypeptide(L)'
;MITSFDHQKTFITKSIYFSALYVNLIRLTLINLLNISSQAKTLEYTNFFGNFVYKNDWIVQNGSGVTNICGTTQIFGGCNSFYRSTTIIKNIQLPCHQTLSLNFQFWHLDNWGNDRLEVIVDNRLVFSGLYYSESTKPSICCHSGSAYGDDVNSVNINFDHFNQFATIKIIGYENYWGISDFQIWVDYVEGCVHGCNNCIRGNCVECQEEWEYDILQQTCFPLCGDQIITDNEECDDGNQQEHDGCFQCKFSCPLFCKQCKFGQCLQCQSNYMLIDQTCYEAKEIQNQKSQDNFSIQISNLFDDGNQYQNLLNDQFANPLPISNFDCNFQTHDIFGYHYLQCETKLIQNCLLSRIDICLECENFYKLSRNKKLCIPKCEDGITVQYEFCDDQNNIQFDGCYKCQTSCQLECKECIEQLCYMCIDGWQIIDYKCYQICGDGLLALSSKEQCDDGNYTPNDGCYDCKFICDQNCSQCSTSNLCFLCLQNFEMDENNLCKPICGDGIIVEGLEECEDFNDIPYDGCYQCMFQCEPICSKCIQGICQECDEGYDLLTEGCNKIIIYKEIDDLEQSDNTISCGNGKLQNSEQCDDGNLENYDGCSSGCDIEENWICNLEQPSSCYLETKCYLTYLNQTEGHQFILMEFSNQVKQSSKSNFTESILSQIINLSQDQYLITINPIVDVDETEFAMGQYEFDILFLNTISIQPNLTISINSLLIDSNNMTVNISAKSIILEKPKFLNQDQINVANKFQALGNALMIGLGALSLLMLFSGNPSQGLEIFDTLQFQSYLKFINVAYPQNLQIYLRSSDIVSINPILITFKIRDVFQTIIEDNFIKSIGKLQEYQINADLLINIQSQISQMGLIVLLYIFLYFYRRFFYNYCFTSKFIYFISSSKSKILEIIGIKLYKFNKKFINLRNLYTMKGLRQICYANAWDLLFKVILFVTSNNQSGYRSIISYFISFGILSMFTLFLCLHFKGLYKSLDISELRNEQHDGVCLLKKLLFILILINLQENDTFQCSTITILIFSYIGFLFMIQENISKIELIGLIWMEAPVMLFTFTSLMYCSDFSNYLTTDFQIFLGFGQIGVLILGLLGPLIKLGIKFHRDLKEYFRDKQPIAMIKLQINKILGFEQIK
;
A
#
# COMPACT_ATOMS: atom_id res chain seq x y z
N MET A 1 32.68 9.80 43.77
CA MET A 1 33.84 10.14 44.62
C MET A 1 34.92 10.75 43.74
N ILE A 2 35.33 11.96 44.13
CA ILE A 2 36.56 12.74 43.89
C ILE A 2 37.73 11.92 43.27
N THR A 3 38.57 12.36 42.32
CA THR A 3 39.32 13.63 42.16
C THR A 3 40.01 13.69 40.79
N SER A 4 40.17 14.93 40.30
CA SER A 4 41.31 15.48 39.52
C SER A 4 41.54 15.09 38.04
N PHE A 5 41.87 16.15 37.28
CA PHE A 5 42.52 16.25 35.97
C PHE A 5 41.68 16.53 34.70
N ASP A 6 42.03 17.67 34.10
CA ASP A 6 41.75 18.24 32.77
C ASP A 6 40.35 18.75 32.40
N HIS A 7 40.22 20.09 32.45
CA HIS A 7 39.16 20.88 31.84
C HIS A 7 39.05 20.73 30.29
N GLN A 8 40.09 20.23 29.61
CA GLN A 8 40.03 19.95 28.17
C GLN A 8 39.40 18.57 27.85
N LYS A 9 39.52 17.57 28.72
CA LYS A 9 38.97 16.23 28.49
C LYS A 9 37.45 16.15 28.69
N THR A 10 36.89 16.97 29.58
CA THR A 10 35.44 17.07 29.83
C THR A 10 34.66 17.71 28.68
N PHE A 11 35.34 18.51 27.83
CA PHE A 11 34.75 19.11 26.63
C PHE A 11 34.82 18.15 25.42
N ILE A 12 35.90 17.38 25.32
CA ILE A 12 36.10 16.33 24.31
C ILE A 12 35.07 15.20 24.49
N THR A 13 34.80 14.77 25.73
CA THR A 13 33.74 13.79 26.00
C THR A 13 32.36 14.33 25.66
N LYS A 14 32.03 15.59 25.97
CA LYS A 14 30.73 16.20 25.60
C LYS A 14 30.53 16.35 24.08
N SER A 15 31.54 16.81 23.33
CA SER A 15 31.42 16.95 21.86
C SER A 15 31.26 15.60 21.15
N ILE A 16 31.97 14.56 21.62
CA ILE A 16 31.84 13.19 21.09
C ILE A 16 30.51 12.56 21.53
N TYR A 17 30.07 12.81 22.76
CA TYR A 17 28.75 12.36 23.26
C TYR A 17 27.60 12.96 22.46
N PHE A 18 27.69 14.23 22.08
CA PHE A 18 26.64 14.92 21.32
C PHE A 18 26.69 14.63 19.81
N SER A 19 27.86 14.38 19.21
CA SER A 19 27.91 13.81 17.86
C SER A 19 27.35 12.38 17.85
N ALA A 20 27.61 11.60 18.91
CA ALA A 20 26.96 10.30 19.11
C ALA A 20 25.46 10.44 19.42
N LEU A 21 25.02 11.51 20.09
CA LEU A 21 23.62 11.82 20.35
C LEU A 21 22.89 12.25 19.07
N TYR A 22 23.53 13.03 18.19
CA TYR A 22 23.02 13.41 16.87
C TYR A 22 22.96 12.21 15.94
N VAL A 23 24.00 11.36 15.94
CA VAL A 23 24.00 10.07 15.24
C VAL A 23 22.98 9.11 15.84
N ASN A 24 22.74 9.12 17.14
CA ASN A 24 21.70 8.32 17.80
C ASN A 24 20.31 8.88 17.57
N LEU A 25 20.13 10.21 17.44
CA LEU A 25 18.87 10.83 17.04
C LEU A 25 18.55 10.47 15.59
N ILE A 26 19.58 10.50 14.72
CA ILE A 26 19.51 10.07 13.33
C ILE A 26 19.26 8.56 13.24
N ARG A 27 19.86 7.77 14.13
CA ARG A 27 19.64 6.33 14.26
C ARG A 27 18.23 6.06 14.78
N LEU A 28 17.69 6.86 15.69
CA LEU A 28 16.30 6.81 16.16
C LEU A 28 15.33 7.20 15.05
N THR A 29 15.64 8.23 14.24
CA THR A 29 14.84 8.57 13.06
C THR A 29 14.97 7.54 11.94
N LEU A 30 16.14 6.90 11.76
CA LEU A 30 16.36 5.81 10.82
C LEU A 30 15.72 4.51 11.29
N ILE A 31 15.75 4.20 12.60
CA ILE A 31 15.03 3.09 13.22
C ILE A 31 13.54 3.35 13.11
N ASN A 32 13.06 4.59 13.32
CA ASN A 32 11.66 4.93 13.08
C ASN A 32 11.29 4.88 11.59
N LEU A 33 12.17 5.29 10.66
CA LEU A 33 11.96 5.16 9.21
C LEU A 33 12.00 3.71 8.72
N LEU A 34 12.83 2.85 9.34
CA LEU A 34 12.88 1.41 9.09
C LEU A 34 11.78 0.64 9.83
N ASN A 35 11.24 1.19 10.92
CA ASN A 35 10.07 0.68 11.63
C ASN A 35 8.75 1.23 11.07
N ILE A 36 8.77 2.19 10.13
CA ILE A 36 7.57 2.60 9.39
C ILE A 36 7.18 1.54 8.33
N SER A 37 8.05 0.56 8.04
CA SER A 37 7.64 -0.69 7.40
C SER A 37 7.21 -1.78 8.39
N SER A 38 6.96 -1.44 9.68
CA SER A 38 6.35 -2.36 10.63
C SER A 38 5.07 -1.75 11.21
N GLN A 39 3.95 -2.19 10.64
CA GLN A 39 2.57 -2.07 11.10
C GLN A 39 1.98 -0.65 11.13
N ALA A 40 1.54 -0.20 9.96
CA ALA A 40 0.52 0.85 9.88
C ALA A 40 -0.82 0.24 10.33
N LYS A 41 -1.35 0.70 11.47
CA LYS A 41 -2.75 0.47 11.84
C LYS A 41 -3.64 1.11 10.80
N THR A 42 -4.49 0.32 10.14
CA THR A 42 -5.47 0.84 9.19
C THR A 42 -6.79 1.10 9.90
N LEU A 43 -7.46 2.15 9.46
CA LEU A 43 -8.76 2.57 9.96
C LEU A 43 -9.85 1.87 9.15
N GLU A 44 -10.48 0.85 9.73
CA GLU A 44 -11.51 0.07 9.03
C GLU A 44 -12.90 0.69 9.17
N TYR A 45 -13.18 1.40 10.27
CA TYR A 45 -14.49 1.98 10.50
C TYR A 45 -14.38 3.35 11.17
N THR A 46 -15.09 4.34 10.61
CA THR A 46 -15.37 5.61 11.29
C THR A 46 -16.81 6.03 11.05
N ASN A 47 -17.49 6.49 12.10
CA ASN A 47 -18.78 7.15 11.96
C ASN A 47 -18.62 8.66 12.06
N PHE A 48 -18.87 9.38 10.97
CA PHE A 48 -19.12 10.82 11.00
C PHE A 48 -20.62 11.03 11.25
N PHE A 49 -20.99 11.54 12.43
CA PHE A 49 -22.37 11.92 12.75
C PHE A 49 -22.72 13.26 12.07
N GLY A 50 -22.82 13.24 10.74
CA GLY A 50 -23.24 14.38 9.92
C GLY A 50 -24.15 13.90 8.79
N ASN A 51 -25.46 14.03 9.02
CA ASN A 51 -26.59 13.60 8.17
C ASN A 51 -26.91 12.10 8.19
N PHE A 52 -27.82 11.74 9.11
CA PHE A 52 -28.52 10.46 9.13
C PHE A 52 -29.40 10.30 7.88
N VAL A 53 -28.96 9.46 6.95
CA VAL A 53 -29.81 8.57 6.17
C VAL A 53 -29.26 7.17 6.44
N TYR A 54 -30.14 6.22 6.72
CA TYR A 54 -29.90 4.89 7.31
C TYR A 54 -29.85 4.84 8.85
N LYS A 55 -30.82 4.09 9.39
CA LYS A 55 -31.16 3.94 10.80
C LYS A 55 -30.66 2.60 11.38
N ASN A 56 -29.83 1.82 10.66
CA ASN A 56 -29.80 0.36 10.82
C ASN A 56 -28.47 -0.29 11.22
N ASP A 57 -27.47 0.46 11.66
CA ASP A 57 -26.12 -0.11 11.84
C ASP A 57 -25.79 -0.59 13.25
N TRP A 58 -26.56 -0.17 14.27
CA TRP A 58 -26.36 -0.53 15.67
C TRP A 58 -27.64 -1.14 16.23
N ILE A 59 -27.53 -2.32 16.85
CA ILE A 59 -28.64 -2.97 17.55
C ILE A 59 -28.68 -2.39 18.96
N VAL A 60 -29.78 -1.71 19.32
CA VAL A 60 -29.97 -1.13 20.64
C VAL A 60 -30.95 -1.99 21.44
N GLN A 61 -30.51 -2.49 22.58
CA GLN A 61 -31.33 -3.21 23.55
C GLN A 61 -31.58 -2.32 24.77
N ASN A 62 -32.80 -2.32 25.30
CA ASN A 62 -33.21 -1.49 26.44
C ASN A 62 -32.93 0.03 26.25
N GLY A 63 -33.22 0.57 25.06
CA GLY A 63 -33.03 1.99 24.72
C GLY A 63 -33.58 2.34 23.33
N SER A 64 -33.52 3.60 22.94
CA SER A 64 -33.85 4.05 21.58
C SER A 64 -32.61 4.51 20.82
N GLY A 65 -32.32 3.93 19.65
CA GLY A 65 -31.21 4.32 18.76
C GLY A 65 -31.43 5.64 18.02
N VAL A 66 -31.62 6.73 18.77
CA VAL A 66 -31.81 8.09 18.23
C VAL A 66 -30.54 8.90 18.50
N THR A 67 -30.22 9.83 17.60
CA THR A 67 -29.16 10.81 17.85
C THR A 67 -29.72 12.08 18.48
N ASN A 68 -29.04 12.57 19.52
CA ASN A 68 -29.37 13.83 20.18
C ASN A 68 -28.28 14.87 19.91
N ILE A 69 -28.65 16.15 19.97
CA ILE A 69 -27.70 17.28 19.84
C ILE A 69 -27.42 17.82 21.24
N CYS A 70 -26.15 17.74 21.66
CA CYS A 70 -25.67 18.19 22.96
C CYS A 70 -24.61 19.30 22.74
N GLY A 71 -24.93 20.55 23.09
CA GLY A 71 -24.07 21.69 22.75
C GLY A 71 -23.93 21.88 21.23
N THR A 72 -22.74 21.65 20.67
CA THR A 72 -22.45 21.73 19.22
C THR A 72 -22.19 20.37 18.55
N THR A 73 -22.28 19.27 19.30
CA THR A 73 -21.97 17.92 18.81
C THR A 73 -23.23 17.06 18.74
N GLN A 74 -23.31 16.21 17.71
CA GLN A 74 -24.33 15.19 17.58
C GLN A 74 -23.81 13.91 18.24
N ILE A 75 -24.60 13.33 19.14
CA ILE A 75 -24.25 12.11 19.89
C ILE A 75 -25.24 11.01 19.56
N PHE A 76 -24.80 9.75 19.54
CA PHE A 76 -25.67 8.58 19.48
C PHE A 76 -26.08 8.18 20.89
N GLY A 77 -27.39 8.18 21.15
CA GLY A 77 -27.92 8.15 22.51
C GLY A 77 -28.18 9.54 23.06
N GLY A 78 -28.02 9.72 24.36
CA GLY A 78 -28.34 10.95 25.08
C GLY A 78 -29.64 10.84 25.89
N CYS A 79 -30.13 11.98 26.40
CA CYS A 79 -31.28 11.97 27.30
C CYS A 79 -32.54 11.41 26.67
N ASN A 80 -33.25 10.59 27.44
CA ASN A 80 -34.41 9.82 27.01
C ASN A 80 -34.15 8.85 25.85
N SER A 81 -32.88 8.61 25.47
CA SER A 81 -32.51 7.67 24.42
C SER A 81 -31.75 6.47 24.96
N PHE A 82 -30.61 6.67 25.63
CA PHE A 82 -29.93 5.61 26.39
C PHE A 82 -30.08 5.88 27.88
N TYR A 83 -30.56 4.89 28.62
CA TYR A 83 -30.83 4.92 30.05
C TYR A 83 -30.21 3.68 30.72
N ARG A 84 -30.60 3.39 31.97
CA ARG A 84 -30.11 2.24 32.73
C ARG A 84 -30.12 0.94 31.93
N SER A 85 -28.94 0.32 31.82
CA SER A 85 -28.76 -0.99 31.18
C SER A 85 -29.12 -1.02 29.70
N THR A 86 -29.10 0.15 29.05
CA THR A 86 -29.08 0.19 27.59
C THR A 86 -27.79 -0.47 27.12
N THR A 87 -27.92 -1.35 26.12
CA THR A 87 -26.81 -2.03 25.46
C THR A 87 -26.87 -1.70 23.98
N ILE A 88 -25.76 -1.23 23.41
CA ILE A 88 -25.63 -1.06 21.96
C ILE A 88 -24.67 -2.11 21.42
N ILE A 89 -25.05 -2.75 20.33
CA ILE A 89 -24.31 -3.87 19.71
C ILE A 89 -24.00 -3.50 18.27
N LYS A 90 -22.74 -3.69 17.86
CA LYS A 90 -22.26 -3.55 16.49
C LYS A 90 -21.63 -4.86 16.05
N ASN A 91 -22.14 -5.42 14.97
CA ASN A 91 -21.54 -6.56 14.29
C ASN A 91 -20.74 -6.03 13.09
N ILE A 92 -19.49 -6.45 12.95
CA ILE A 92 -18.62 -6.01 11.85
C ILE A 92 -17.76 -7.16 11.35
N GLN A 93 -17.57 -7.23 10.03
CA GLN A 93 -16.59 -8.09 9.39
C GLN A 93 -15.29 -7.30 9.17
N LEU A 94 -14.16 -7.88 9.55
CA LEU A 94 -12.85 -7.26 9.57
C LEU A 94 -11.89 -8.09 8.69
N PRO A 95 -10.93 -7.45 8.02
CA PRO A 95 -9.88 -8.15 7.30
C PRO A 95 -8.95 -8.90 8.27
N CYS A 96 -8.07 -9.78 7.78
CA CYS A 96 -7.13 -10.51 8.63
C CYS A 96 -6.23 -9.54 9.43
N HIS A 97 -6.23 -9.65 10.76
CA HIS A 97 -5.52 -8.74 11.66
C HIS A 97 -4.99 -9.44 12.92
N GLN A 98 -4.07 -8.77 13.63
CA GLN A 98 -3.53 -9.23 14.91
C GLN A 98 -4.08 -8.48 16.12
N THR A 99 -4.31 -7.18 15.97
CA THR A 99 -4.81 -6.33 17.05
C THR A 99 -6.00 -5.52 16.56
N LEU A 100 -6.97 -5.31 17.46
CA LEU A 100 -8.12 -4.46 17.25
C LEU A 100 -8.06 -3.30 18.27
N SER A 101 -8.21 -2.07 17.80
CA SER A 101 -8.32 -0.90 18.67
C SER A 101 -9.65 -0.18 18.48
N LEU A 102 -10.35 0.09 19.58
CA LEU A 102 -11.61 0.82 19.63
C LEU A 102 -11.40 2.20 20.26
N ASN A 103 -11.78 3.26 19.54
CA ASN A 103 -11.70 4.63 20.02
C ASN A 103 -13.08 5.30 19.94
N PHE A 104 -13.54 5.92 21.02
CA PHE A 104 -14.76 6.73 21.00
C PHE A 104 -14.81 7.74 22.15
N GLN A 105 -15.66 8.76 22.05
CA GLN A 105 -15.98 9.65 23.15
C GLN A 105 -17.23 9.14 23.88
N PHE A 106 -17.10 8.92 25.18
CA PHE A 106 -18.20 8.57 26.06
C PHE A 106 -18.76 9.82 26.73
N TRP A 107 -20.06 10.03 26.57
CA TRP A 107 -20.81 11.13 27.18
C TRP A 107 -21.59 10.57 28.36
N HIS A 108 -21.21 10.93 29.58
CA HIS A 108 -22.00 10.62 30.76
C HIS A 108 -22.77 11.87 31.17
N LEU A 109 -24.09 11.75 31.11
CA LEU A 109 -25.03 12.86 31.28
C LEU A 109 -25.78 12.68 32.61
N ASP A 110 -25.88 13.77 33.38
CA ASP A 110 -26.44 13.79 34.76
C ASP A 110 -25.53 13.13 35.83
N ASN A 111 -26.10 12.82 37.02
CA ASN A 111 -25.35 12.35 38.18
C ASN A 111 -24.95 10.86 38.12
N TRP A 112 -23.84 10.56 37.44
CA TRP A 112 -23.22 9.25 37.47
C TRP A 112 -22.49 9.00 38.81
N GLY A 113 -22.98 8.04 39.59
CA GLY A 113 -22.53 7.77 40.96
C GLY A 113 -22.01 6.34 41.13
N ASN A 114 -20.69 6.13 41.04
CA ASN A 114 -20.05 4.80 40.96
C ASN A 114 -20.51 3.97 39.74
N ASP A 115 -20.91 4.63 38.66
CA ASP A 115 -21.49 3.96 37.51
C ASP A 115 -20.42 3.46 36.54
N ARG A 116 -20.71 2.31 35.93
CA ARG A 116 -19.76 1.56 35.10
C ARG A 116 -20.14 1.70 33.63
N LEU A 117 -19.13 1.90 32.78
CA LEU A 117 -19.20 1.64 31.35
C LEU A 117 -18.47 0.33 31.08
N GLU A 118 -19.06 -0.56 30.30
CA GLU A 118 -18.40 -1.77 29.82
C GLU A 118 -18.39 -1.84 28.31
N VAL A 119 -17.26 -2.28 27.77
CA VAL A 119 -17.13 -2.67 26.37
C VAL A 119 -16.73 -4.14 26.33
N ILE A 120 -17.56 -4.93 25.65
CA ILE A 120 -17.40 -6.36 25.47
C ILE A 120 -17.23 -6.60 23.97
N VAL A 121 -16.19 -7.32 23.58
CA VAL A 121 -15.99 -7.72 22.17
C VAL A 121 -15.93 -9.25 22.14
N ASP A 122 -16.73 -9.88 21.28
CA ASP A 122 -16.84 -11.34 21.16
C ASP A 122 -17.08 -12.05 22.51
N ASN A 123 -17.97 -11.47 23.33
CA ASN A 123 -18.28 -11.91 24.69
C ASN A 123 -17.12 -11.82 25.71
N ARG A 124 -15.99 -11.19 25.35
CA ARG A 124 -14.89 -10.85 26.26
C ARG A 124 -14.99 -9.40 26.72
N LEU A 125 -14.97 -9.16 28.04
CA LEU A 125 -14.89 -7.80 28.58
C LEU A 125 -13.49 -7.21 28.27
N VAL A 126 -13.44 -6.23 27.36
CA VAL A 126 -12.18 -5.58 26.93
C VAL A 126 -11.94 -4.25 27.63
N PHE A 127 -12.98 -3.62 28.18
CA PHE A 127 -12.87 -2.39 28.95
C PHE A 127 -13.98 -2.27 29.99
N SER A 128 -13.62 -1.77 31.17
CA SER A 128 -14.54 -1.43 32.24
C SER A 128 -14.05 -0.16 32.93
N GLY A 129 -14.86 0.90 32.94
CA GLY A 129 -14.51 2.19 33.53
C GLY A 129 -15.56 2.66 34.52
N LEU A 130 -15.14 3.20 35.67
CA LEU A 130 -16.02 3.85 36.64
C LEU A 130 -15.99 5.36 36.45
N TYR A 131 -17.17 5.98 36.40
CA TYR A 131 -17.32 7.42 36.18
C TYR A 131 -18.02 8.09 37.36
N TYR A 132 -17.61 9.33 37.64
CA TYR A 132 -18.07 10.12 38.78
C TYR A 132 -18.42 11.53 38.31
N SER A 133 -19.59 12.03 38.68
CA SER A 133 -19.96 13.42 38.41
C SER A 133 -19.35 14.39 39.45
N GLU A 134 -18.80 15.51 39.00
CA GLU A 134 -18.42 16.64 39.86
C GLU A 134 -19.51 17.73 39.81
N SER A 135 -20.07 18.09 40.97
CA SER A 135 -21.13 19.11 41.12
C SER A 135 -20.79 20.53 40.63
N THR A 136 -19.58 20.76 40.10
CA THR A 136 -19.07 22.06 39.63
C THR A 136 -19.05 22.22 38.11
N LYS A 137 -19.31 21.16 37.33
CA LYS A 137 -19.29 21.20 35.86
C LYS A 137 -20.60 21.76 35.27
N PRO A 138 -20.56 22.48 34.14
CA PRO A 138 -21.78 22.95 33.46
C PRO A 138 -22.51 21.77 32.80
N SER A 139 -23.85 21.82 32.78
CA SER A 139 -24.66 20.89 31.96
C SER A 139 -24.56 21.30 30.48
N ILE A 140 -24.08 20.36 29.66
CA ILE A 140 -23.86 20.47 28.21
C ILE A 140 -25.07 19.94 27.45
N CYS A 141 -25.77 18.94 28.01
CA CYS A 141 -26.96 18.35 27.45
C CYS A 141 -28.07 18.21 28.50
N CYS A 142 -29.32 18.33 28.05
CA CYS A 142 -30.53 18.15 28.88
C CYS A 142 -30.80 19.33 29.84
N HIS A 143 -32.04 19.81 29.89
CA HIS A 143 -32.33 21.21 30.26
C HIS A 143 -31.88 21.66 31.66
N SER A 144 -31.46 22.93 31.71
CA SER A 144 -30.92 23.71 32.82
C SER A 144 -31.70 23.61 34.14
N GLY A 145 -31.10 22.96 35.15
CA GLY A 145 -31.63 22.94 36.52
C GLY A 145 -31.10 21.82 37.43
N SER A 146 -30.37 20.84 36.90
CA SER A 146 -29.71 19.80 37.71
C SER A 146 -28.45 20.36 38.39
N ALA A 147 -28.19 19.93 39.63
CA ALA A 147 -27.03 20.33 40.42
C ALA A 147 -25.74 19.56 40.06
N TYR A 148 -25.77 18.82 38.94
CA TYR A 148 -24.74 17.87 38.52
C TYR A 148 -24.35 18.18 37.07
N GLY A 149 -23.05 18.24 36.80
CA GLY A 149 -22.53 18.60 35.48
C GLY A 149 -22.24 17.41 34.60
N ASP A 150 -22.35 17.58 33.29
CA ASP A 150 -22.04 16.56 32.28
C ASP A 150 -20.53 16.53 32.00
N ASP A 151 -20.03 15.37 31.56
CA ASP A 151 -18.62 15.24 31.22
C ASP A 151 -18.40 14.20 30.11
N VAL A 152 -17.29 14.38 29.39
CA VAL A 152 -16.98 13.64 28.17
C VAL A 152 -15.59 13.04 28.31
N ASN A 153 -15.50 11.73 28.16
CA ASN A 153 -14.26 10.99 28.34
C ASN A 153 -13.91 10.21 27.07
N SER A 154 -12.68 10.35 26.61
CA SER A 154 -12.15 9.52 25.52
C SER A 154 -11.86 8.11 26.03
N VAL A 155 -12.46 7.11 25.38
CA VAL A 155 -12.22 5.69 25.61
C VAL A 155 -11.37 5.18 24.45
N ASN A 156 -10.20 4.62 24.76
CA ASN A 156 -9.29 4.00 23.81
C ASN A 156 -8.90 2.62 24.36
N ILE A 157 -9.22 1.58 23.59
CA ILE A 157 -9.05 0.18 23.98
C ILE A 157 -8.23 -0.47 22.88
N ASN A 158 -7.14 -1.16 23.23
CA ASN A 158 -6.32 -1.93 22.28
C ASN A 158 -6.09 -3.33 22.83
N PHE A 159 -6.40 -4.36 22.06
CA PHE A 159 -6.27 -5.75 22.46
C PHE A 159 -6.06 -6.67 21.24
N ASP A 160 -5.53 -7.87 21.51
CA ASP A 160 -5.31 -8.88 20.47
C ASP A 160 -6.65 -9.48 20.03
N HIS A 161 -6.87 -9.54 18.72
CA HIS A 161 -8.09 -10.04 18.09
C HIS A 161 -7.75 -10.59 16.71
N PHE A 162 -8.24 -11.80 16.41
CA PHE A 162 -7.86 -12.56 15.22
C PHE A 162 -9.06 -12.99 14.36
N ASN A 163 -10.29 -12.87 14.89
CA ASN A 163 -11.50 -13.28 14.20
C ASN A 163 -11.81 -12.30 13.07
N GLN A 164 -12.24 -12.82 11.91
CA GLN A 164 -12.73 -12.00 10.81
C GLN A 164 -14.10 -11.35 11.09
N PHE A 165 -14.80 -11.76 12.14
CA PHE A 165 -16.03 -11.13 12.60
C PHE A 165 -15.85 -10.68 14.04
N ALA A 166 -16.28 -9.46 14.35
CA ALA A 166 -16.26 -8.91 15.70
C ALA A 166 -17.66 -8.41 16.11
N THR A 167 -18.10 -8.79 17.30
CA THR A 167 -19.34 -8.33 17.93
C THR A 167 -19.00 -7.40 19.09
N ILE A 168 -19.19 -6.09 18.92
CA ILE A 168 -18.87 -5.07 19.92
C ILE A 168 -20.15 -4.69 20.67
N LYS A 169 -20.20 -4.95 21.98
CA LYS A 169 -21.30 -4.58 22.88
C LYS A 169 -20.81 -3.49 23.86
N ILE A 170 -21.53 -2.39 23.96
CA ILE A 170 -21.25 -1.30 24.91
C ILE A 170 -22.45 -1.16 25.86
N ILE A 171 -22.21 -1.20 27.16
CA ILE A 171 -23.24 -1.20 28.21
C ILE A 171 -22.99 -0.05 29.18
N GLY A 172 -23.99 0.82 29.34
CA GLY A 172 -23.99 1.87 30.37
C GLY A 172 -24.97 1.53 31.50
N TYR A 173 -24.48 1.58 32.74
CA TYR A 173 -25.29 1.29 33.93
C TYR A 173 -25.82 2.59 34.55
N GLU A 174 -27.13 2.63 34.78
CA GLU A 174 -27.92 3.64 35.52
C GLU A 174 -28.37 4.92 34.78
N ASN A 175 -27.49 5.86 34.47
CA ASN A 175 -27.90 7.21 34.07
C ASN A 175 -27.91 7.43 32.55
N TYR A 176 -28.27 8.64 32.09
CA TYR A 176 -28.30 8.93 30.65
C TYR A 176 -26.87 8.97 30.09
N TRP A 177 -26.65 8.37 28.93
CA TRP A 177 -25.34 8.39 28.28
C TRP A 177 -25.45 8.42 26.76
N GLY A 178 -24.33 8.67 26.09
CA GLY A 178 -24.20 8.53 24.65
C GLY A 178 -22.75 8.33 24.24
N ILE A 179 -22.55 8.09 22.95
CA ILE A 179 -21.22 8.03 22.34
C ILE A 179 -21.13 8.93 21.11
N SER A 180 -19.93 9.44 20.85
CA SER A 180 -19.57 10.12 19.59
C SER A 180 -18.19 9.69 19.11
N ASP A 181 -17.86 10.01 17.87
CA ASP A 181 -16.54 9.78 17.25
C ASP A 181 -16.04 8.33 17.38
N PHE A 182 -16.92 7.35 17.12
CA PHE A 182 -16.59 5.93 17.21
C PHE A 182 -15.75 5.47 16.02
N GLN A 183 -14.59 4.87 16.30
CA GLN A 183 -13.58 4.42 15.34
C GLN A 183 -13.02 3.04 15.69
N ILE A 184 -12.74 2.24 14.67
CA ILE A 184 -12.08 0.93 14.78
C ILE A 184 -10.79 0.94 13.96
N TRP A 185 -9.69 0.49 14.57
CA TRP A 185 -8.38 0.34 13.94
C TRP A 185 -7.93 -1.11 14.00
N VAL A 186 -7.28 -1.61 12.95
CA VAL A 186 -6.71 -2.97 12.91
C VAL A 186 -5.25 -2.96 12.45
N ASP A 187 -4.46 -3.91 12.94
CA ASP A 187 -3.10 -4.18 12.44
C ASP A 187 -3.13 -5.31 11.41
N TYR A 188 -2.95 -4.99 10.13
CA TYR A 188 -2.80 -5.99 9.06
C TYR A 188 -1.55 -6.85 9.27
N VAL A 189 -1.71 -8.16 9.07
CA VAL A 189 -0.60 -9.07 8.82
C VAL A 189 -0.63 -9.38 7.34
N GLU A 190 0.49 -9.20 6.63
CA GLU A 190 0.62 -9.67 5.25
C GLU A 190 0.14 -11.13 5.18
N GLY A 191 -0.84 -11.34 4.30
CA GLY A 191 -1.71 -12.51 4.30
C GLY A 191 -0.96 -13.83 4.15
N CYS A 192 -1.67 -14.90 4.48
CA CYS A 192 -1.22 -16.24 4.22
C CYS A 192 -1.01 -16.43 2.72
N VAL A 193 0.06 -17.15 2.37
CA VAL A 193 0.49 -17.38 0.99
C VAL A 193 -0.68 -17.88 0.14
N HIS A 194 -0.84 -17.36 -1.09
CA HIS A 194 -1.87 -17.82 -2.03
C HIS A 194 -1.85 -19.36 -2.16
N GLY A 195 -3.02 -19.99 -2.16
CA GLY A 195 -3.13 -21.45 -2.11
C GLY A 195 -3.20 -22.05 -0.70
N CYS A 196 -3.37 -21.23 0.35
CA CYS A 196 -3.40 -21.68 1.74
C CYS A 196 -4.82 -21.56 2.38
N ASN A 197 -5.37 -22.68 2.83
CA ASN A 197 -6.64 -22.76 3.57
C ASN A 197 -6.51 -22.33 5.03
N ASN A 198 -5.38 -22.64 5.68
CA ASN A 198 -5.19 -22.35 7.11
C ASN A 198 -3.74 -22.06 7.47
N CYS A 199 -3.49 -21.10 8.35
CA CYS A 199 -2.15 -20.57 8.58
C CYS A 199 -1.92 -20.06 10.01
N ILE A 200 -0.69 -20.20 10.48
CA ILE A 200 -0.28 -19.77 11.82
C ILE A 200 1.00 -18.95 11.71
N ARG A 201 0.97 -17.69 12.17
CA ARG A 201 2.12 -16.76 12.17
C ARG A 201 2.78 -16.56 10.79
N GLY A 202 1.99 -16.59 9.71
CA GLY A 202 2.47 -16.38 8.33
C GLY A 202 2.92 -17.65 7.59
N ASN A 203 2.98 -18.80 8.26
CA ASN A 203 3.31 -20.08 7.63
C ASN A 203 2.03 -20.86 7.31
N CYS A 204 1.97 -21.43 6.10
CA CYS A 204 0.82 -22.24 5.70
C CYS A 204 0.83 -23.60 6.39
N VAL A 205 -0.28 -23.95 7.03
CA VAL A 205 -0.47 -25.23 7.74
C VAL A 205 -1.29 -26.20 6.87
N GLU A 206 -2.18 -25.67 6.04
CA GLU A 206 -3.07 -26.43 5.18
C GLU A 206 -3.24 -25.72 3.83
N CYS A 207 -2.87 -26.37 2.72
CA CYS A 207 -3.06 -25.84 1.37
C CYS A 207 -4.52 -26.03 0.90
N GLN A 208 -4.95 -25.22 -0.06
CA GLN A 208 -6.21 -25.38 -0.79
C GLN A 208 -6.23 -26.70 -1.58
N GLU A 209 -7.42 -27.25 -1.86
CA GLU A 209 -7.56 -28.35 -2.82
C GLU A 209 -6.96 -27.90 -4.17
N GLU A 210 -6.26 -28.80 -4.86
CA GLU A 210 -5.51 -28.53 -6.11
C GLU A 210 -4.14 -27.81 -5.92
N TRP A 211 -3.63 -27.75 -4.68
CA TRP A 211 -2.31 -27.18 -4.34
C TRP A 211 -1.42 -28.14 -3.51
N GLU A 212 -0.09 -28.11 -3.71
CA GLU A 212 0.91 -28.94 -3.02
C GLU A 212 1.88 -28.11 -2.15
N TYR A 213 2.30 -28.64 -1.00
CA TYR A 213 3.12 -27.94 0.01
C TYR A 213 4.64 -28.15 -0.23
N ASP A 214 5.39 -27.08 -0.42
CA ASP A 214 6.87 -27.11 -0.51
C ASP A 214 7.51 -26.99 0.89
N ILE A 215 8.18 -28.06 1.32
CA ILE A 215 8.86 -28.15 2.63
C ILE A 215 10.09 -27.24 2.73
N LEU A 216 10.76 -26.93 1.62
CA LEU A 216 11.95 -26.06 1.60
C LEU A 216 11.59 -24.57 1.58
N GLN A 217 10.45 -24.20 0.99
CA GLN A 217 9.98 -22.81 0.91
C GLN A 217 8.86 -22.45 1.90
N GLN A 218 8.25 -23.44 2.56
CA GLN A 218 7.12 -23.28 3.49
C GLN A 218 5.88 -22.64 2.85
N THR A 219 5.66 -22.90 1.55
CA THR A 219 4.60 -22.29 0.73
C THR A 219 3.84 -23.33 -0.10
N CYS A 220 2.60 -23.04 -0.46
CA CYS A 220 1.79 -23.87 -1.37
C CYS A 220 2.01 -23.46 -2.83
N PHE A 221 1.97 -24.42 -3.76
CA PHE A 221 2.02 -24.18 -5.21
C PHE A 221 0.92 -24.97 -5.95
N PRO A 222 0.41 -24.47 -7.09
CA PRO A 222 -0.69 -25.12 -7.80
C PRO A 222 -0.22 -26.38 -8.56
N LEU A 223 -1.11 -27.36 -8.68
CA LEU A 223 -0.82 -28.70 -9.20
C LEU A 223 -0.84 -28.77 -10.73
N CYS A 224 0.32 -28.52 -11.34
CA CYS A 224 0.39 -28.57 -12.80
C CYS A 224 0.26 -29.95 -13.45
N GLY A 225 -0.64 -30.08 -14.41
CA GLY A 225 -0.89 -31.25 -15.25
C GLY A 225 -2.18 -32.01 -14.88
N ASP A 226 -3.11 -31.40 -14.15
CA ASP A 226 -4.36 -32.01 -13.70
C ASP A 226 -5.59 -31.58 -14.55
N GLN A 227 -5.36 -30.80 -15.60
CA GLN A 227 -6.35 -30.24 -16.53
C GLN A 227 -7.24 -29.15 -15.94
N ILE A 228 -6.92 -28.64 -14.75
CA ILE A 228 -7.62 -27.55 -14.10
C ILE A 228 -6.71 -26.32 -14.14
N ILE A 229 -7.27 -25.14 -14.38
CA ILE A 229 -6.50 -23.89 -14.40
C ILE A 229 -7.01 -23.04 -13.23
N THR A 230 -6.20 -22.97 -12.18
CA THR A 230 -6.43 -22.13 -11.01
C THR A 230 -5.90 -20.70 -11.22
N ASP A 231 -6.27 -19.73 -10.37
CA ASP A 231 -5.96 -18.29 -10.53
C ASP A 231 -4.45 -17.96 -10.73
N ASN A 232 -3.54 -18.89 -10.39
CA ASN A 232 -2.08 -18.74 -10.51
C ASN A 232 -1.43 -19.60 -11.60
N GLU A 233 -2.20 -20.32 -12.42
CA GLU A 233 -1.71 -21.13 -13.54
C GLU A 233 -1.92 -20.41 -14.87
N GLU A 234 -0.88 -20.30 -15.69
CA GLU A 234 -1.01 -19.66 -17.01
C GLU A 234 -1.58 -20.64 -18.05
N CYS A 235 -1.39 -21.95 -17.84
CA CYS A 235 -1.92 -23.05 -18.64
C CYS A 235 -1.87 -24.37 -17.85
N ASP A 236 -2.63 -25.36 -18.31
CA ASP A 236 -2.52 -26.77 -17.92
C ASP A 236 -2.95 -27.63 -19.13
N ASP A 237 -2.08 -28.51 -19.62
CA ASP A 237 -2.35 -29.41 -20.75
C ASP A 237 -2.43 -30.90 -20.34
N GLY A 238 -2.68 -31.14 -19.05
CA GLY A 238 -2.86 -32.48 -18.48
C GLY A 238 -1.57 -33.28 -18.32
N ASN A 239 -0.40 -32.65 -18.48
CA ASN A 239 0.90 -33.26 -18.26
C ASN A 239 1.98 -32.22 -17.86
N GLN A 240 3.25 -32.64 -17.74
CA GLN A 240 4.39 -31.73 -17.43
C GLN A 240 5.55 -31.91 -18.43
N GLN A 241 5.24 -32.11 -19.70
CA GLN A 241 6.24 -32.27 -20.74
C GLN A 241 6.73 -30.88 -21.20
N GLU A 242 8.02 -30.75 -21.50
CA GLU A 242 8.54 -29.49 -22.04
C GLU A 242 8.22 -29.39 -23.55
N HIS A 243 7.81 -28.20 -24.01
CA HIS A 243 7.64 -27.80 -25.42
C HIS A 243 6.42 -28.34 -26.19
N ASP A 244 5.42 -28.91 -25.53
CA ASP A 244 4.17 -29.37 -26.13
C ASP A 244 2.98 -28.41 -25.94
N GLY A 245 3.10 -27.44 -25.04
CA GLY A 245 2.15 -26.35 -24.90
C GLY A 245 2.19 -25.72 -23.51
N CYS A 246 2.36 -26.56 -22.48
CA CYS A 246 2.42 -26.12 -21.09
C CYS A 246 3.51 -26.87 -20.31
N PHE A 247 4.31 -26.15 -19.52
CA PHE A 247 5.30 -26.74 -18.64
C PHE A 247 5.45 -25.91 -17.37
N GLN A 248 5.39 -26.55 -16.20
CA GLN A 248 5.38 -25.87 -14.90
C GLN A 248 4.32 -24.76 -14.81
N CYS A 249 3.17 -25.03 -15.42
CA CYS A 249 1.99 -24.16 -15.45
C CYS A 249 2.25 -22.80 -16.07
N LYS A 250 3.17 -22.83 -17.03
CA LYS A 250 3.53 -21.73 -17.91
C LYS A 250 3.58 -22.22 -19.33
N PHE A 251 3.18 -21.34 -20.24
CA PHE A 251 3.16 -21.66 -21.65
C PHE A 251 4.56 -22.07 -22.14
N SER A 252 4.66 -23.29 -22.67
CA SER A 252 5.90 -23.89 -23.15
C SER A 252 5.86 -24.08 -24.65
N CYS A 253 6.80 -23.46 -25.35
CA CYS A 253 6.74 -23.35 -26.81
C CYS A 253 7.48 -24.47 -27.54
N PRO A 254 6.98 -24.95 -28.69
CA PRO A 254 7.65 -25.94 -29.52
C PRO A 254 9.08 -25.57 -29.95
N LEU A 255 9.93 -26.58 -30.07
CA LEU A 255 11.32 -26.42 -30.53
C LEU A 255 11.39 -25.76 -31.92
N PHE A 256 12.43 -24.93 -32.12
CA PHE A 256 12.68 -24.17 -33.34
C PHE A 256 11.59 -23.14 -33.70
N CYS A 257 10.72 -22.79 -32.75
CA CYS A 257 9.80 -21.68 -32.88
C CYS A 257 10.52 -20.33 -32.74
N LYS A 258 10.25 -19.42 -33.67
CA LYS A 258 10.75 -18.03 -33.70
C LYS A 258 9.76 -17.04 -33.07
N GLN A 259 8.45 -17.24 -33.27
CA GLN A 259 7.40 -16.46 -32.61
C GLN A 259 6.39 -17.41 -31.98
N CYS A 260 6.29 -17.41 -30.66
CA CYS A 260 5.37 -18.23 -29.90
C CYS A 260 4.40 -17.36 -29.09
N LYS A 261 3.13 -17.76 -29.04
CA LYS A 261 2.10 -17.08 -28.24
C LYS A 261 1.22 -18.15 -27.60
N PHE A 262 1.07 -18.11 -26.28
CA PHE A 262 0.27 -19.08 -25.50
C PHE A 262 0.60 -20.55 -25.81
N GLY A 263 1.88 -20.91 -25.83
CA GLY A 263 2.32 -22.30 -26.07
C GLY A 263 2.29 -22.74 -27.54
N GLN A 264 1.70 -21.94 -28.44
CA GLN A 264 1.58 -22.27 -29.86
C GLN A 264 2.59 -21.52 -30.72
N CYS A 265 3.21 -22.20 -31.69
CA CYS A 265 4.13 -21.56 -32.60
C CYS A 265 3.41 -20.86 -33.76
N LEU A 266 3.70 -19.57 -33.95
CA LEU A 266 3.18 -18.73 -35.04
C LEU A 266 4.18 -18.56 -36.19
N GLN A 267 5.48 -18.71 -35.91
CA GLN A 267 6.53 -18.59 -36.93
C GLN A 267 7.73 -19.45 -36.56
N CYS A 268 8.24 -20.27 -37.48
CA CYS A 268 9.44 -21.10 -37.28
C CYS A 268 10.75 -20.37 -37.62
N GLN A 269 11.87 -20.89 -37.11
CA GLN A 269 13.22 -20.48 -37.51
C GLN A 269 13.53 -20.90 -38.96
N SER A 270 14.47 -20.21 -39.61
CA SER A 270 14.84 -20.48 -41.01
C SER A 270 15.31 -21.92 -41.24
N ASN A 271 14.72 -22.60 -42.23
CA ASN A 271 14.83 -24.04 -42.60
C ASN A 271 13.77 -24.98 -41.98
N TYR A 272 12.86 -24.46 -41.16
CA TYR A 272 11.72 -25.21 -40.60
C TYR A 272 10.40 -24.65 -41.13
N MET A 273 9.43 -25.53 -41.39
CA MET A 273 8.07 -25.20 -41.83
C MET A 273 7.08 -25.46 -40.71
N LEU A 274 6.11 -24.55 -40.57
CA LEU A 274 5.06 -24.63 -39.57
C LEU A 274 3.95 -25.57 -40.06
N ILE A 275 3.68 -26.63 -39.30
CA ILE A 275 2.59 -27.60 -39.54
C ILE A 275 1.94 -27.85 -38.19
N ASP A 276 0.61 -27.71 -38.09
CA ASP A 276 -0.15 -27.91 -36.85
C ASP A 276 0.51 -27.24 -35.62
N GLN A 277 0.87 -25.96 -35.79
CA GLN A 277 1.45 -25.09 -34.75
C GLN A 277 2.80 -25.57 -34.17
N THR A 278 3.47 -26.52 -34.84
CA THR A 278 4.80 -27.06 -34.52
C THR A 278 5.73 -26.93 -35.73
N CYS A 279 7.06 -26.91 -35.50
CA CYS A 279 8.06 -26.60 -36.53
C CYS A 279 8.84 -27.84 -36.96
N TYR A 280 8.73 -28.23 -38.24
CA TYR A 280 9.40 -29.40 -38.82
C TYR A 280 10.47 -29.02 -39.85
N GLU A 281 11.53 -29.81 -39.96
CA GLU A 281 12.63 -29.52 -40.89
C GLU A 281 12.21 -29.76 -42.35
N ALA A 282 12.50 -28.82 -43.25
CA ALA A 282 12.00 -28.80 -44.63
C ALA A 282 12.44 -29.99 -45.52
N LYS A 283 13.30 -30.91 -45.03
CA LYS A 283 13.78 -32.08 -45.78
C LYS A 283 12.90 -33.34 -45.64
N GLU A 284 11.97 -33.40 -44.69
CA GLU A 284 11.22 -34.63 -44.40
C GLU A 284 9.92 -34.82 -45.21
N ILE A 285 9.46 -33.79 -45.94
CA ILE A 285 8.13 -33.80 -46.59
C ILE A 285 8.08 -34.57 -47.93
N GLN A 286 9.20 -35.09 -48.44
CA GLN A 286 9.20 -35.84 -49.72
C GLN A 286 8.82 -37.33 -49.62
N ASN A 287 8.63 -37.90 -48.42
CA ASN A 287 8.38 -39.34 -48.27
C ASN A 287 6.95 -39.76 -47.92
N GLN A 288 5.95 -38.86 -47.91
CA GLN A 288 4.56 -39.20 -47.59
C GLN A 288 3.59 -39.11 -48.79
N LYS A 289 4.04 -39.50 -49.99
CA LYS A 289 3.15 -39.81 -51.12
C LYS A 289 3.24 -41.28 -51.52
N SER A 290 2.83 -42.17 -50.61
CA SER A 290 2.25 -43.47 -50.97
C SER A 290 1.95 -44.27 -49.71
N GLN A 291 0.70 -44.30 -49.28
CA GLN A 291 -0.09 -45.51 -49.03
C GLN A 291 -1.36 -45.14 -48.27
N ASP A 292 -2.46 -45.13 -49.03
CA ASP A 292 -3.81 -45.21 -48.51
C ASP A 292 -4.07 -46.56 -47.82
N ASN A 293 -5.04 -46.51 -46.90
CA ASN A 293 -5.87 -47.60 -46.37
C ASN A 293 -5.25 -48.50 -45.28
N PHE A 294 -5.73 -48.39 -44.03
CA PHE A 294 -6.78 -49.29 -43.53
C PHE A 294 -7.36 -48.83 -42.19
N SER A 295 -8.57 -49.31 -41.95
CA SER A 295 -9.58 -48.94 -40.95
C SER A 295 -9.26 -49.27 -39.48
N ILE A 296 -9.82 -48.42 -38.62
CA ILE A 296 -10.08 -48.48 -37.17
C ILE A 296 -10.28 -49.88 -36.58
N GLN A 297 -9.63 -50.19 -35.44
CA GLN A 297 -10.31 -50.63 -34.21
C GLN A 297 -9.43 -50.58 -32.95
N ILE A 298 -10.04 -50.06 -31.89
CA ILE A 298 -9.56 -49.92 -30.52
C ILE A 298 -9.65 -51.28 -29.82
N SER A 299 -8.52 -51.81 -29.32
CA SER A 299 -8.37 -52.45 -28.00
C SER A 299 -7.05 -53.23 -27.87
N ASN A 300 -6.33 -52.95 -26.77
CA ASN A 300 -5.35 -53.78 -26.05
C ASN A 300 -4.12 -54.31 -26.79
N LEU A 301 -2.95 -53.75 -26.45
CA LEU A 301 -1.63 -54.40 -26.59
C LEU A 301 -0.71 -53.94 -25.45
N PHE A 302 -1.06 -54.28 -24.22
CA PHE A 302 -0.08 -54.59 -23.19
C PHE A 302 0.07 -56.11 -23.22
N ASP A 303 1.20 -56.58 -23.76
CA ASP A 303 1.89 -57.82 -23.34
C ASP A 303 3.11 -58.05 -24.27
N ASP A 304 4.29 -57.97 -23.65
CA ASP A 304 5.56 -58.65 -23.91
C ASP A 304 6.08 -58.85 -25.36
N GLY A 305 7.20 -58.16 -25.63
CA GLY A 305 8.50 -58.85 -25.53
C GLY A 305 9.04 -59.61 -26.75
N ASN A 306 10.07 -58.99 -27.35
CA ASN A 306 11.26 -59.58 -27.99
C ASN A 306 11.13 -60.24 -29.39
N GLN A 307 11.85 -59.71 -30.38
CA GLN A 307 13.22 -60.13 -30.74
C GLN A 307 13.68 -59.47 -32.06
N TYR A 308 15.01 -59.34 -32.21
CA TYR A 308 15.82 -58.83 -33.35
C TYR A 308 16.05 -57.30 -33.34
N GLN A 309 17.27 -56.76 -33.28
CA GLN A 309 18.63 -57.28 -33.51
C GLN A 309 19.63 -56.46 -32.66
N ASN A 310 20.46 -57.03 -31.78
CA ASN A 310 21.64 -57.84 -32.06
C ASN A 310 22.48 -57.33 -33.25
N LEU A 311 23.29 -56.30 -32.99
CA LEU A 311 24.71 -56.18 -33.38
C LEU A 311 25.21 -54.79 -32.98
N LEU A 312 25.65 -54.63 -31.73
CA LEU A 312 26.72 -53.74 -31.24
C LEU A 312 26.53 -53.48 -29.74
N ASN A 313 26.91 -54.47 -28.93
CA ASN A 313 27.65 -54.28 -27.68
C ASN A 313 27.78 -55.63 -26.98
N ASP A 314 28.66 -56.46 -27.55
CA ASP A 314 29.38 -57.44 -26.75
C ASP A 314 30.62 -56.74 -26.18
N GLN A 315 30.93 -57.09 -24.93
CA GLN A 315 32.17 -56.79 -24.21
C GLN A 315 32.15 -55.59 -23.23
N PHE A 316 31.67 -55.92 -22.01
CA PHE A 316 32.09 -55.44 -20.69
C PHE A 316 31.45 -54.17 -20.11
N ALA A 317 30.40 -54.37 -19.32
CA ALA A 317 30.33 -53.85 -17.94
C ALA A 317 29.93 -55.04 -17.04
N ASN A 318 30.82 -55.56 -16.20
CA ASN A 318 30.96 -55.22 -14.77
C ASN A 318 32.11 -56.06 -14.16
N PRO A 319 32.63 -55.81 -12.92
CA PRO A 319 32.57 -54.60 -12.06
C PRO A 319 33.95 -54.21 -11.44
N LEU A 320 33.94 -53.18 -10.58
CA LEU A 320 34.87 -52.86 -9.44
C LEU A 320 35.74 -51.57 -9.55
N PRO A 321 36.08 -50.94 -8.38
CA PRO A 321 35.88 -49.50 -8.12
C PRO A 321 37.17 -48.69 -7.90
N ILE A 322 37.01 -47.37 -7.61
CA ILE A 322 38.02 -46.38 -7.11
C ILE A 322 38.89 -45.84 -8.27
N SER A 323 39.26 -44.56 -8.46
CA SER A 323 39.43 -43.35 -7.63
C SER A 323 39.52 -42.11 -8.54
N ASN A 324 39.27 -40.91 -7.99
CA ASN A 324 39.79 -39.57 -8.35
C ASN A 324 40.48 -39.39 -9.71
N PHE A 325 40.09 -38.36 -10.47
CA PHE A 325 41.06 -37.36 -10.94
C PHE A 325 40.41 -36.03 -11.39
N ASP A 326 41.11 -34.95 -11.05
CA ASP A 326 40.95 -33.55 -11.47
C ASP A 326 40.85 -33.39 -13.00
N CYS A 327 40.03 -32.43 -13.45
CA CYS A 327 40.02 -31.98 -14.84
C CYS A 327 40.91 -30.75 -15.03
N ASN A 328 42.04 -30.93 -15.71
CA ASN A 328 42.65 -29.89 -16.54
C ASN A 328 43.49 -30.54 -17.64
N PHE A 329 43.16 -30.33 -18.93
CA PHE A 329 44.11 -29.95 -19.98
C PHE A 329 43.41 -29.67 -21.32
N GLN A 330 43.88 -28.61 -21.95
CA GLN A 330 43.48 -28.07 -23.25
C GLN A 330 44.12 -28.85 -24.41
N THR A 331 43.37 -29.13 -25.47
CA THR A 331 43.92 -29.33 -26.83
C THR A 331 43.00 -28.70 -27.88
N HIS A 332 43.63 -28.22 -28.96
CA HIS A 332 43.05 -27.38 -30.01
C HIS A 332 42.51 -28.20 -31.18
N ASP A 333 41.44 -27.72 -31.83
CA ASP A 333 41.04 -28.14 -33.18
C ASP A 333 40.67 -26.94 -34.09
N ILE A 334 40.66 -27.17 -35.40
CA ILE A 334 40.98 -26.29 -36.56
C ILE A 334 40.37 -24.85 -36.64
N PHE A 335 39.46 -24.44 -35.77
CA PHE A 335 38.88 -23.07 -35.77
C PHE A 335 39.03 -22.27 -34.46
N GLY A 336 39.72 -22.80 -33.44
CA GLY A 336 40.24 -21.97 -32.34
C GLY A 336 39.22 -21.34 -31.36
N TYR A 337 38.17 -22.06 -30.95
CA TYR A 337 37.31 -21.66 -29.83
C TYR A 337 37.44 -22.60 -28.61
N HIS A 338 37.46 -22.02 -27.41
CA HIS A 338 37.38 -22.73 -26.12
C HIS A 338 35.91 -22.91 -25.68
N TYR A 339 35.54 -24.12 -25.26
CA TYR A 339 34.38 -24.37 -24.40
C TYR A 339 34.86 -25.00 -23.08
N LEU A 340 34.26 -24.56 -21.97
CA LEU A 340 34.32 -25.21 -20.65
C LEU A 340 32.90 -25.68 -20.31
N GLN A 341 32.71 -27.00 -20.22
CA GLN A 341 31.72 -27.67 -19.36
C GLN A 341 32.58 -28.60 -18.47
N CYS A 342 32.44 -28.68 -17.14
CA CYS A 342 31.22 -28.90 -16.36
C CYS A 342 31.35 -28.35 -14.91
N GLU A 343 30.22 -27.95 -14.32
CA GLU A 343 29.88 -28.22 -12.92
C GLU A 343 28.44 -28.78 -12.91
N THR A 344 28.27 -30.07 -12.62
CA THR A 344 26.96 -30.65 -12.27
C THR A 344 26.86 -30.68 -10.76
N LYS A 345 25.85 -30.04 -10.18
CA LYS A 345 25.58 -30.10 -8.73
C LYS A 345 25.16 -31.53 -8.38
N LEU A 346 25.94 -32.19 -7.52
CA LEU A 346 25.52 -33.45 -6.91
C LEU A 346 24.32 -33.20 -5.98
N ILE A 347 23.22 -33.93 -6.19
CA ILE A 347 22.07 -33.94 -5.28
C ILE A 347 22.50 -34.65 -3.99
N GLN A 348 22.39 -33.95 -2.86
CA GLN A 348 22.81 -34.43 -1.55
C GLN A 348 21.93 -35.62 -1.10
N ASN A 349 22.54 -36.63 -0.46
CA ASN A 349 21.89 -37.85 0.04
C ASN A 349 21.26 -38.74 -1.05
N CYS A 350 21.76 -38.65 -2.29
CA CYS A 350 21.35 -39.45 -3.43
C CYS A 350 22.41 -40.52 -3.77
N LEU A 351 22.06 -41.79 -3.64
CA LEU A 351 22.92 -42.93 -4.00
C LEU A 351 23.15 -43.04 -5.51
N LEU A 352 22.12 -42.72 -6.30
CA LEU A 352 22.15 -42.87 -7.75
C LEU A 352 21.44 -41.70 -8.43
N SER A 353 22.16 -40.89 -9.21
CA SER A 353 21.60 -39.71 -9.88
C SER A 353 21.84 -39.74 -11.40
N ARG A 354 20.94 -39.09 -12.14
CA ARG A 354 21.04 -38.88 -13.59
C ARG A 354 20.55 -37.46 -13.91
N ILE A 355 21.46 -36.59 -14.32
CA ILE A 355 21.21 -35.20 -14.79
C ILE A 355 20.12 -34.48 -13.97
N ASP A 356 20.50 -33.98 -12.79
CA ASP A 356 19.63 -33.22 -11.87
C ASP A 356 18.38 -33.96 -11.33
N ILE A 357 18.36 -35.30 -11.43
CA ILE A 357 17.32 -36.15 -10.84
C ILE A 357 17.96 -37.28 -10.05
N CYS A 358 17.50 -37.51 -8.83
CA CYS A 358 17.83 -38.66 -8.01
C CYS A 358 16.94 -39.86 -8.37
N LEU A 359 17.53 -41.03 -8.55
CA LEU A 359 16.84 -42.29 -8.81
C LEU A 359 16.71 -43.13 -7.54
N GLU A 360 17.71 -43.04 -6.65
CA GLU A 360 17.74 -43.78 -5.41
C GLU A 360 18.38 -42.93 -4.32
N CYS A 361 17.66 -42.71 -3.22
CA CYS A 361 18.15 -41.94 -2.07
C CYS A 361 18.90 -42.85 -1.09
N GLU A 362 19.81 -42.26 -0.31
CA GLU A 362 20.46 -42.93 0.81
C GLU A 362 19.44 -43.47 1.83
N ASN A 363 19.85 -44.48 2.60
CA ASN A 363 19.01 -45.01 3.68
C ASN A 363 18.57 -43.86 4.61
N PHE A 364 17.32 -43.93 5.11
CA PHE A 364 16.63 -42.88 5.90
C PHE A 364 16.16 -41.65 5.11
N TYR A 365 16.32 -41.64 3.79
CA TYR A 365 15.72 -40.63 2.90
C TYR A 365 14.80 -41.29 1.85
N LYS A 366 13.73 -40.59 1.45
CA LYS A 366 12.82 -40.96 0.36
C LYS A 366 12.93 -39.95 -0.78
N LEU A 367 12.66 -40.39 -2.01
CA LEU A 367 12.59 -39.46 -3.14
C LEU A 367 11.41 -38.50 -2.96
N SER A 368 11.67 -37.22 -3.18
CA SER A 368 10.61 -36.25 -3.45
C SER A 368 9.82 -36.65 -4.71
N ARG A 369 8.54 -36.24 -4.83
CA ARG A 369 7.68 -36.57 -5.98
C ARG A 369 8.29 -36.16 -7.32
N ASN A 370 8.99 -35.02 -7.36
CA ASN A 370 9.70 -34.52 -8.54
C ASN A 370 11.09 -35.16 -8.74
N LYS A 371 11.50 -36.07 -7.85
CA LYS A 371 12.76 -36.84 -7.86
C LYS A 371 14.04 -36.00 -7.84
N LYS A 372 13.97 -34.66 -7.69
CA LYS A 372 15.15 -33.77 -7.68
C LYS A 372 15.81 -33.63 -6.29
N LEU A 373 15.17 -34.16 -5.25
CA LEU A 373 15.60 -34.06 -3.86
C LEU A 373 15.33 -35.37 -3.11
N CYS A 374 16.22 -35.69 -2.17
CA CYS A 374 16.03 -36.75 -1.19
C CYS A 374 15.60 -36.13 0.13
N ILE A 375 14.35 -36.36 0.52
CA ILE A 375 13.78 -35.83 1.78
C ILE A 375 13.87 -36.90 2.88
N PRO A 376 14.08 -36.52 4.14
CA PRO A 376 14.11 -37.48 5.26
C PRO A 376 12.82 -38.31 5.33
N LYS A 377 12.95 -39.57 5.78
CA LYS A 377 11.81 -40.44 6.06
C LYS A 377 11.36 -40.23 7.50
N CYS A 378 10.41 -39.33 7.67
CA CYS A 378 9.66 -39.30 8.93
C CYS A 378 8.98 -40.63 9.22
N GLU A 379 8.92 -40.96 10.51
CA GLU A 379 8.31 -42.14 11.12
C GLU A 379 9.24 -43.36 11.22
N ASP A 380 10.54 -43.21 10.91
CA ASP A 380 11.51 -44.30 10.99
C ASP A 380 12.32 -44.33 12.29
N GLY A 381 12.12 -43.33 13.15
CA GLY A 381 12.70 -43.21 14.49
C GLY A 381 14.17 -42.79 14.50
N ILE A 382 14.70 -42.28 13.39
CA ILE A 382 16.13 -41.96 13.23
C ILE A 382 16.28 -40.56 12.67
N THR A 383 16.76 -39.61 13.47
CA THR A 383 17.00 -38.23 13.02
C THR A 383 18.23 -38.10 12.11
N VAL A 384 18.04 -37.67 10.86
CA VAL A 384 19.11 -37.42 9.88
C VAL A 384 19.27 -35.93 9.50
N GLN A 385 20.16 -35.60 8.56
CA GLN A 385 20.44 -34.21 8.19
C GLN A 385 19.19 -33.57 7.53
N TYR A 386 18.78 -32.41 8.04
CA TYR A 386 17.52 -31.69 7.71
C TYR A 386 16.24 -32.24 8.36
N GLU A 387 16.37 -33.18 9.29
CA GLU A 387 15.31 -33.68 10.17
C GLU A 387 15.61 -33.28 11.61
N PHE A 388 14.72 -32.50 12.21
CA PHE A 388 14.94 -31.93 13.54
C PHE A 388 14.44 -32.85 14.67
N CYS A 389 13.55 -33.77 14.35
CA CYS A 389 13.02 -34.80 15.24
C CYS A 389 12.40 -35.94 14.41
N ASP A 390 12.24 -37.12 15.01
CA ASP A 390 11.42 -38.23 14.52
C ASP A 390 10.99 -39.07 15.75
N ASP A 391 9.70 -39.12 16.03
CA ASP A 391 9.13 -39.84 17.18
C ASP A 391 8.35 -41.11 16.77
N GLN A 392 8.74 -41.70 15.63
CA GLN A 392 8.16 -42.90 15.03
C GLN A 392 6.69 -42.77 14.65
N ASN A 393 6.17 -41.55 14.64
CA ASN A 393 4.82 -41.25 14.21
C ASN A 393 4.80 -39.87 13.52
N ASN A 394 3.62 -39.43 13.09
CA ASN A 394 3.45 -38.14 12.41
C ASN A 394 2.16 -37.48 12.89
N ILE A 395 1.99 -37.49 14.21
CA ILE A 395 0.86 -36.90 14.92
C ILE A 395 1.24 -35.45 15.26
N GLN A 396 0.29 -34.54 15.16
CA GLN A 396 0.55 -33.14 15.44
C GLN A 396 0.55 -32.89 16.96
N PHE A 397 1.52 -32.11 17.46
CA PHE A 397 1.64 -31.61 18.84
C PHE A 397 2.07 -32.60 19.94
N ASP A 398 2.53 -33.80 19.58
CA ASP A 398 3.04 -34.79 20.54
C ASP A 398 4.56 -34.73 20.76
N GLY A 399 5.28 -33.97 19.95
CA GLY A 399 6.71 -33.74 20.04
C GLY A 399 7.35 -33.54 18.66
N CYS A 400 6.88 -34.28 17.66
CA CYS A 400 7.40 -34.21 16.30
C CYS A 400 6.32 -34.37 15.22
N TYR A 401 6.25 -33.43 14.28
CA TYR A 401 5.31 -33.49 13.16
C TYR A 401 6.00 -33.09 11.86
N LYS A 402 5.89 -33.93 10.81
CA LYS A 402 6.60 -33.76 9.52
C LYS A 402 8.09 -33.43 9.68
N CYS A 403 8.74 -34.10 10.63
CA CYS A 403 10.19 -34.05 10.86
C CYS A 403 10.67 -32.71 11.45
N GLN A 404 9.72 -31.96 12.02
CA GLN A 404 9.89 -30.66 12.66
C GLN A 404 9.35 -30.74 14.09
N THR A 405 10.03 -30.05 15.02
CA THR A 405 9.63 -30.03 16.43
C THR A 405 8.24 -29.43 16.59
N SER A 406 7.35 -30.12 17.30
CA SER A 406 5.96 -29.73 17.50
C SER A 406 5.61 -29.77 18.99
N CYS A 407 5.10 -28.67 19.55
CA CYS A 407 4.69 -28.55 20.95
C CYS A 407 3.18 -28.31 21.04
N GLN A 408 2.58 -28.67 22.17
CA GLN A 408 1.18 -28.35 22.51
C GLN A 408 0.85 -26.88 22.24
N LEU A 409 -0.31 -26.61 21.63
CA LEU A 409 -0.77 -25.25 21.29
C LEU A 409 -0.88 -24.35 22.52
N GLU A 410 -1.16 -24.96 23.66
CA GLU A 410 -1.31 -24.34 24.97
C GLU A 410 0.05 -23.96 25.60
N CYS A 411 1.14 -24.33 24.95
CA CYS A 411 2.48 -24.05 25.43
C CYS A 411 2.97 -22.66 25.00
N LYS A 412 3.16 -21.78 25.98
CA LYS A 412 3.67 -20.43 25.82
C LYS A 412 5.19 -20.38 25.58
N GLU A 413 5.94 -21.27 26.22
CA GLU A 413 7.39 -21.40 26.03
C GLU A 413 7.77 -22.86 25.74
N CYS A 414 7.99 -23.17 24.46
CA CYS A 414 8.43 -24.48 23.96
C CYS A 414 9.95 -24.45 23.68
N ILE A 415 10.71 -25.28 24.39
CA ILE A 415 12.16 -25.41 24.19
C ILE A 415 12.48 -26.90 24.12
N GLU A 416 13.09 -27.35 23.01
CA GLU A 416 13.51 -28.75 22.81
C GLU A 416 12.39 -29.79 23.11
N GLN A 417 11.18 -29.59 22.57
CA GLN A 417 10.00 -30.48 22.70
C GLN A 417 9.37 -30.53 24.12
N LEU A 418 9.87 -29.72 25.06
CA LEU A 418 9.34 -29.63 26.42
C LEU A 418 8.65 -28.28 26.65
N CYS A 419 7.47 -28.32 27.27
CA CYS A 419 6.75 -27.11 27.62
C CYS A 419 7.16 -26.59 29.00
N TYR A 420 7.68 -25.36 29.05
CA TYR A 420 8.14 -24.72 30.28
C TYR A 420 7.16 -23.68 30.84
N MET A 421 6.16 -23.28 30.05
CA MET A 421 5.13 -22.34 30.47
C MET A 421 3.85 -22.61 29.68
N CYS A 422 2.72 -22.79 30.36
CA CYS A 422 1.41 -22.91 29.73
C CYS A 422 0.69 -21.55 29.68
N ILE A 423 -0.33 -21.45 28.83
CA ILE A 423 -1.30 -20.36 28.86
C ILE A 423 -2.18 -20.45 30.12
N ASP A 424 -2.81 -19.33 30.49
CA ASP A 424 -3.65 -19.24 31.70
C ASP A 424 -4.84 -20.24 31.62
N GLY A 425 -5.21 -20.87 32.75
CA GLY A 425 -6.18 -21.99 32.80
C GLY A 425 -5.56 -23.40 32.60
N TRP A 426 -4.24 -23.48 32.38
CA TRP A 426 -3.52 -24.75 32.20
C TRP A 426 -2.31 -24.83 33.13
N GLN A 427 -2.09 -26.00 33.72
CA GLN A 427 -0.90 -26.30 34.53
C GLN A 427 0.08 -27.20 33.79
N ILE A 428 1.37 -27.03 34.10
CA ILE A 428 2.41 -27.94 33.63
C ILE A 428 2.45 -29.18 34.52
N ILE A 429 2.28 -30.34 33.91
CA ILE A 429 2.56 -31.64 34.52
C ILE A 429 3.46 -32.40 33.54
N ASP A 430 4.65 -32.82 34.01
CA ASP A 430 5.66 -33.51 33.19
C ASP A 430 5.99 -32.81 31.86
N TYR A 431 6.21 -31.49 31.91
CA TYR A 431 6.50 -30.63 30.75
C TYR A 431 5.43 -30.64 29.65
N LYS A 432 4.19 -31.00 30.01
CA LYS A 432 2.98 -30.92 29.18
C LYS A 432 1.90 -30.11 29.88
N CYS A 433 1.09 -29.39 29.12
CA CYS A 433 0.00 -28.57 29.63
C CYS A 433 -1.27 -29.41 29.81
N TYR A 434 -1.86 -29.37 31.00
CA TYR A 434 -3.16 -29.97 31.34
C TYR A 434 -4.10 -28.92 31.93
N GLN A 435 -5.39 -28.99 31.57
CA GLN A 435 -6.46 -28.12 32.06
C GLN A 435 -6.62 -28.23 33.59
N ILE A 436 -7.01 -27.12 34.25
CA ILE A 436 -7.24 -27.05 35.70
C ILE A 436 -8.72 -26.78 35.96
N CYS A 437 -9.46 -27.79 36.43
CA CYS A 437 -10.84 -27.58 36.82
C CYS A 437 -10.98 -26.89 38.19
N GLY A 438 -11.92 -25.95 38.26
CA GLY A 438 -12.32 -25.23 39.45
C GLY A 438 -11.40 -24.05 39.80
N ASP A 439 -10.60 -23.56 38.86
CA ASP A 439 -9.72 -22.41 39.08
C ASP A 439 -10.37 -21.07 38.66
N GLY A 440 -11.57 -21.13 38.10
CA GLY A 440 -12.36 -20.01 37.63
C GLY A 440 -11.97 -19.52 36.23
N LEU A 441 -11.11 -20.25 35.51
CA LEU A 441 -10.64 -19.93 34.17
C LEU A 441 -10.96 -21.08 33.22
N LEU A 442 -11.60 -20.77 32.09
CA LEU A 442 -11.95 -21.76 31.09
C LEU A 442 -10.77 -22.06 30.16
N ALA A 443 -10.26 -23.29 30.15
CA ALA A 443 -9.20 -23.73 29.23
C ALA A 443 -9.71 -23.91 27.78
N LEU A 444 -9.71 -22.80 27.02
CA LEU A 444 -10.34 -22.63 25.69
C LEU A 444 -9.94 -23.63 24.58
N SER A 445 -8.81 -24.34 24.72
CA SER A 445 -8.32 -25.33 23.73
C SER A 445 -8.47 -26.78 24.21
N SER A 446 -9.19 -27.00 25.32
CA SER A 446 -9.28 -28.28 26.03
C SER A 446 -10.67 -28.92 25.93
N LYS A 447 -10.89 -30.04 26.64
CA LYS A 447 -12.23 -30.65 26.80
C LYS A 447 -13.03 -30.04 27.96
N GLU A 448 -12.49 -29.01 28.61
CA GLU A 448 -13.15 -28.18 29.61
C GLU A 448 -14.22 -27.31 28.97
N GLN A 449 -15.47 -27.67 29.20
CA GLN A 449 -16.63 -26.95 28.70
C GLN A 449 -17.03 -25.82 29.66
N CYS A 450 -16.74 -25.97 30.95
CA CYS A 450 -17.08 -25.01 31.99
C CYS A 450 -16.03 -25.02 33.10
N ASP A 451 -15.91 -23.91 33.84
CA ASP A 451 -15.19 -23.81 35.11
C ASP A 451 -15.90 -22.75 35.96
N ASP A 452 -16.42 -23.14 37.12
CA ASP A 452 -17.19 -22.27 38.02
C ASP A 452 -16.40 -21.87 39.28
N GLY A 453 -15.08 -22.05 39.26
CA GLY A 453 -14.18 -21.68 40.35
C GLY A 453 -14.23 -22.63 41.55
N ASN A 454 -14.84 -23.81 41.39
CA ASN A 454 -14.87 -24.84 42.42
C ASN A 454 -14.95 -26.27 41.80
N TYR A 455 -15.03 -27.31 42.63
CA TYR A 455 -15.14 -28.71 42.18
C TYR A 455 -16.37 -29.41 42.82
N THR A 456 -17.45 -28.68 43.07
CA THR A 456 -18.67 -29.21 43.68
C THR A 456 -19.62 -29.80 42.62
N PRO A 457 -20.18 -31.02 42.82
CA PRO A 457 -21.13 -31.57 41.86
C PRO A 457 -22.53 -30.94 41.99
N ASN A 458 -23.21 -30.75 40.84
CA ASN A 458 -24.61 -30.30 40.67
C ASN A 458 -24.91 -28.80 40.90
N ASP A 459 -23.92 -27.93 40.77
CA ASP A 459 -24.07 -26.46 40.77
C ASP A 459 -23.99 -25.83 39.37
N GLY A 460 -23.76 -26.66 38.34
CA GLY A 460 -23.76 -26.26 36.93
C GLY A 460 -22.51 -26.70 36.18
N CYS A 461 -21.40 -26.90 36.90
CA CYS A 461 -20.14 -27.33 36.31
C CYS A 461 -19.43 -28.38 37.17
N TYR A 462 -19.23 -29.60 36.65
CA TYR A 462 -18.53 -30.64 37.38
C TYR A 462 -17.66 -31.47 36.46
N ASP A 463 -16.43 -31.77 36.90
CA ASP A 463 -15.42 -32.46 36.08
C ASP A 463 -15.21 -31.77 34.71
N CYS A 464 -15.28 -30.44 34.73
CA CYS A 464 -15.02 -29.54 33.62
C CYS A 464 -16.06 -29.67 32.50
N LYS A 465 -17.26 -30.13 32.82
CA LYS A 465 -18.37 -30.28 31.86
C LYS A 465 -19.65 -29.69 32.40
N PHE A 466 -20.42 -29.07 31.49
CA PHE A 466 -21.75 -28.58 31.81
C PHE A 466 -22.66 -29.76 32.14
N ILE A 467 -23.47 -29.60 33.18
CA ILE A 467 -24.51 -30.57 33.52
C ILE A 467 -25.79 -30.17 32.78
N CYS A 468 -26.17 -30.94 31.74
CA CYS A 468 -27.31 -30.65 30.87
C CYS A 468 -28.64 -31.27 31.34
N ASP A 469 -29.76 -30.68 30.92
CA ASP A 469 -31.12 -31.20 31.13
C ASP A 469 -31.40 -32.48 30.32
N GLN A 470 -32.36 -33.31 30.78
CA GLN A 470 -32.55 -34.71 30.36
C GLN A 470 -32.74 -34.96 28.85
N ASN A 471 -33.29 -34.01 28.09
CA ASN A 471 -33.59 -34.17 26.67
C ASN A 471 -32.54 -33.53 25.74
N CYS A 472 -31.44 -33.02 26.32
CA CYS A 472 -30.40 -32.27 25.64
C CYS A 472 -29.07 -33.05 25.62
N SER A 473 -28.46 -33.19 24.45
CA SER A 473 -27.18 -33.89 24.29
C SER A 473 -25.97 -32.96 24.46
N GLN A 474 -26.10 -31.66 24.14
CA GLN A 474 -25.07 -30.64 24.31
C GLN A 474 -25.68 -29.30 24.71
N CYS A 475 -25.21 -28.71 25.82
CA CYS A 475 -25.70 -27.46 26.38
C CYS A 475 -24.55 -26.54 26.82
N SER A 476 -24.81 -25.22 26.93
CA SER A 476 -23.85 -24.25 27.50
C SER A 476 -24.24 -23.77 28.89
N THR A 477 -25.46 -24.07 29.35
CA THR A 477 -26.01 -23.87 30.71
C THR A 477 -27.18 -24.83 30.91
N SER A 478 -27.71 -25.01 32.13
CA SER A 478 -28.81 -25.95 32.41
C SER A 478 -30.06 -25.74 31.54
N ASN A 479 -30.27 -24.53 30.99
CA ASN A 479 -31.51 -24.14 30.30
C ASN A 479 -31.34 -23.80 28.80
N LEU A 480 -30.16 -24.00 28.19
CA LEU A 480 -29.94 -23.64 26.79
C LEU A 480 -29.26 -24.79 26.03
N CYS A 481 -30.02 -25.46 25.15
CA CYS A 481 -29.56 -26.63 24.41
C CYS A 481 -29.14 -26.25 22.98
N PHE A 482 -28.01 -26.79 22.52
CA PHE A 482 -27.51 -26.61 21.14
C PHE A 482 -27.71 -27.84 20.27
N LEU A 483 -27.88 -29.01 20.90
CA LEU A 483 -28.10 -30.24 20.17
C LEU A 483 -29.05 -31.13 20.98
N CYS A 484 -30.26 -31.28 20.46
CA CYS A 484 -31.27 -32.16 21.04
C CYS A 484 -30.89 -33.63 20.84
N LEU A 485 -31.37 -34.50 21.72
CA LEU A 485 -31.26 -35.94 21.50
C LEU A 485 -32.08 -36.35 20.27
N GLN A 486 -31.77 -37.52 19.70
CA GLN A 486 -32.45 -38.03 18.51
C GLN A 486 -33.97 -38.10 18.72
N ASN A 487 -34.75 -37.65 17.73
CA ASN A 487 -36.23 -37.47 17.73
C ASN A 487 -36.75 -36.24 18.48
N PHE A 488 -35.89 -35.25 18.74
CA PHE A 488 -36.28 -33.94 19.28
C PHE A 488 -35.75 -32.82 18.38
N GLU A 489 -36.57 -31.80 18.16
CA GLU A 489 -36.21 -30.56 17.45
C GLU A 489 -36.16 -29.36 18.41
N MET A 490 -35.44 -28.34 17.98
CA MET A 490 -35.21 -27.13 18.77
C MET A 490 -36.30 -26.10 18.49
N ASP A 491 -36.93 -25.57 19.54
CA ASP A 491 -37.95 -24.52 19.42
C ASP A 491 -37.34 -23.10 19.39
N GLU A 492 -38.19 -22.07 19.19
CA GLU A 492 -37.79 -20.65 19.15
C GLU A 492 -37.13 -20.15 20.46
N ASN A 493 -37.20 -20.92 21.55
CA ASN A 493 -36.59 -20.62 22.84
C ASN A 493 -35.36 -21.51 23.16
N ASN A 494 -34.84 -22.25 22.17
CA ASN A 494 -33.71 -23.19 22.31
C ASN A 494 -33.96 -24.34 23.30
N LEU A 495 -35.22 -24.77 23.43
CA LEU A 495 -35.63 -25.95 24.18
C LEU A 495 -35.93 -27.11 23.22
N CYS A 496 -35.60 -28.33 23.63
CA CYS A 496 -35.80 -29.53 22.82
C CYS A 496 -37.21 -30.09 23.01
N LYS A 497 -38.05 -29.96 21.98
CA LYS A 497 -39.38 -30.56 21.91
C LYS A 497 -39.37 -31.80 20.99
N PRO A 498 -40.22 -32.79 21.21
CA PRO A 498 -40.39 -33.92 20.29
C PRO A 498 -40.66 -33.48 18.84
N ILE A 499 -40.15 -34.24 17.86
CA ILE A 499 -40.40 -33.98 16.42
C ILE A 499 -41.73 -34.62 16.04
N CYS A 500 -42.67 -33.81 15.57
CA CYS A 500 -43.93 -34.34 15.07
C CYS A 500 -43.86 -34.70 13.58
N GLY A 501 -44.40 -35.84 13.20
CA GLY A 501 -44.42 -36.30 11.82
C GLY A 501 -43.22 -37.19 11.43
N ASP A 502 -42.40 -37.62 12.39
CA ASP A 502 -41.19 -38.42 12.12
C ASP A 502 -41.44 -39.95 12.17
N GLY A 503 -42.65 -40.37 12.53
CA GLY A 503 -43.04 -41.77 12.65
C GLY A 503 -42.66 -42.48 13.95
N ILE A 504 -42.16 -41.77 14.98
CA ILE A 504 -41.69 -42.36 16.25
C ILE A 504 -42.36 -41.69 17.46
N ILE A 505 -43.24 -42.43 18.17
CA ILE A 505 -43.89 -41.92 19.39
C ILE A 505 -42.94 -41.89 20.61
N VAL A 506 -42.65 -40.70 21.13
CA VAL A 506 -41.90 -40.49 22.39
C VAL A 506 -42.81 -40.56 23.62
N GLU A 507 -42.67 -41.65 24.39
CA GLU A 507 -43.55 -42.00 25.51
C GLU A 507 -43.64 -40.91 26.59
N GLY A 508 -44.83 -40.31 26.76
CA GLY A 508 -45.13 -39.28 27.77
C GLY A 508 -44.91 -37.84 27.33
N LEU A 509 -44.41 -37.60 26.11
CA LEU A 509 -44.24 -36.27 25.50
C LEU A 509 -45.02 -36.11 24.19
N GLU A 510 -45.34 -37.22 23.53
CA GLU A 510 -46.19 -37.29 22.34
C GLU A 510 -47.39 -38.21 22.60
N GLU A 511 -48.59 -37.80 22.17
CA GLU A 511 -49.81 -38.61 22.30
C GLU A 511 -50.14 -39.39 21.03
N CYS A 512 -49.66 -38.95 19.87
CA CYS A 512 -49.92 -39.54 18.55
C CYS A 512 -48.80 -39.22 17.56
N GLU A 513 -48.80 -39.91 16.42
CA GLU A 513 -47.84 -39.71 15.32
C GLU A 513 -48.40 -40.30 14.00
N ASP A 514 -48.40 -39.55 12.91
CA ASP A 514 -48.96 -39.94 11.61
C ASP A 514 -48.08 -39.59 10.38
N PHE A 515 -46.76 -39.47 10.59
CA PHE A 515 -45.73 -39.23 9.57
C PHE A 515 -45.80 -37.86 8.88
N ASN A 516 -46.62 -36.94 9.41
CA ASN A 516 -46.66 -35.56 8.97
C ASN A 516 -47.09 -34.65 10.16
N ASP A 517 -47.12 -33.33 9.96
CA ASP A 517 -47.62 -32.36 10.95
C ASP A 517 -48.66 -31.44 10.31
N ILE A 518 -49.69 -32.04 9.70
CA ILE A 518 -50.78 -31.34 9.01
C ILE A 518 -51.96 -31.17 9.99
N PRO A 519 -52.63 -30.01 10.02
CA PRO A 519 -53.82 -29.84 10.85
C PRO A 519 -54.99 -30.73 10.39
N TYR A 520 -55.69 -31.35 11.36
CA TYR A 520 -56.97 -32.07 11.22
C TYR A 520 -57.00 -33.42 10.49
N ASP A 521 -55.85 -34.02 10.16
CA ASP A 521 -55.79 -35.34 9.51
C ASP A 521 -55.63 -36.51 10.50
N GLY A 522 -55.37 -36.22 11.77
CA GLY A 522 -55.41 -37.18 12.87
C GLY A 522 -54.49 -36.82 14.02
N CYS A 523 -53.29 -36.32 13.71
CA CYS A 523 -52.29 -35.90 14.68
C CYS A 523 -51.68 -34.55 14.28
N TYR A 524 -51.74 -33.56 15.16
CA TYR A 524 -51.16 -32.24 14.90
C TYR A 524 -50.53 -31.68 16.17
N GLN A 525 -49.30 -31.18 16.07
CA GLN A 525 -48.49 -30.81 17.23
C GLN A 525 -48.41 -31.94 18.28
N CYS A 526 -48.39 -33.18 17.81
CA CYS A 526 -48.22 -34.42 18.57
C CYS A 526 -49.34 -34.69 19.58
N MET A 527 -50.50 -34.10 19.30
CA MET A 527 -51.74 -34.28 20.04
C MET A 527 -52.83 -34.71 19.07
N PHE A 528 -53.70 -35.62 19.51
CA PHE A 528 -54.79 -36.11 18.66
C PHE A 528 -55.72 -34.97 18.27
N GLN A 529 -55.93 -34.78 16.97
CA GLN A 529 -56.78 -33.73 16.42
C GLN A 529 -57.68 -34.31 15.32
N CYS A 530 -59.00 -34.16 15.47
CA CYS A 530 -59.96 -34.55 14.44
C CYS A 530 -60.54 -33.32 13.71
N GLU A 531 -61.05 -33.55 12.51
CA GLU A 531 -61.80 -32.56 11.73
C GLU A 531 -62.94 -31.90 12.54
N PRO A 532 -63.23 -30.60 12.34
CA PRO A 532 -64.27 -29.88 13.07
C PRO A 532 -65.70 -30.43 12.92
N ILE A 533 -65.95 -31.23 11.88
CA ILE A 533 -67.27 -31.79 11.51
C ILE A 533 -67.48 -33.18 12.16
N CYS A 534 -66.53 -33.61 12.98
CA CYS A 534 -66.56 -34.85 13.72
C CYS A 534 -67.26 -34.67 15.07
N SER A 535 -68.40 -35.34 15.27
CA SER A 535 -69.19 -35.25 16.50
C SER A 535 -68.61 -36.12 17.63
N LYS A 536 -67.84 -37.15 17.29
CA LYS A 536 -67.17 -38.04 18.25
C LYS A 536 -65.78 -38.46 17.78
N CYS A 537 -64.78 -37.75 18.30
CA CYS A 537 -63.36 -38.01 18.07
C CYS A 537 -62.78 -38.89 19.20
N ILE A 538 -62.16 -40.02 18.85
CA ILE A 538 -61.43 -40.86 19.80
C ILE A 538 -60.06 -41.16 19.22
N GLN A 539 -58.99 -40.66 19.88
CA GLN A 539 -57.60 -40.89 19.47
C GLN A 539 -57.35 -40.54 17.99
N GLY A 540 -57.74 -39.33 17.55
CA GLY A 540 -57.50 -38.82 16.20
C GLY A 540 -58.39 -39.42 15.10
N ILE A 541 -59.17 -40.47 15.43
CA ILE A 541 -60.08 -41.11 14.48
C ILE A 541 -61.51 -40.65 14.75
N CYS A 542 -62.15 -40.13 13.71
CA CYS A 542 -63.56 -39.79 13.78
C CYS A 542 -64.45 -41.04 13.77
N GLN A 543 -65.30 -41.20 14.79
CA GLN A 543 -66.21 -42.34 14.91
C GLN A 543 -67.66 -42.00 14.52
N GLU A 544 -68.07 -40.76 14.73
CA GLU A 544 -69.40 -40.25 14.38
C GLU A 544 -69.24 -38.84 13.81
N CYS A 545 -69.91 -38.54 12.69
CA CYS A 545 -69.93 -37.23 12.05
C CYS A 545 -71.14 -36.41 12.52
N ASP A 546 -71.14 -35.10 12.29
CA ASP A 546 -72.33 -34.26 12.50
C ASP A 546 -73.47 -34.58 11.50
N GLU A 547 -74.71 -34.19 11.84
CA GLU A 547 -75.90 -34.45 11.01
C GLU A 547 -75.73 -33.96 9.56
N GLY A 548 -75.78 -34.88 8.60
CA GLY A 548 -75.67 -34.59 7.15
C GLY A 548 -74.40 -35.14 6.47
N TYR A 549 -73.52 -35.79 7.22
CA TYR A 549 -72.27 -36.37 6.76
C TYR A 549 -72.20 -37.86 7.12
N ASP A 550 -71.72 -38.70 6.19
CA ASP A 550 -71.49 -40.14 6.41
C ASP A 550 -69.99 -40.41 6.59
N LEU A 551 -69.66 -41.36 7.47
CA LEU A 551 -68.28 -41.81 7.74
C LEU A 551 -67.78 -42.70 6.59
N LEU A 552 -66.81 -42.22 5.81
CA LEU A 552 -66.12 -42.98 4.76
C LEU A 552 -64.67 -43.28 5.18
N THR A 553 -63.98 -44.17 4.47
CA THR A 553 -62.61 -44.63 4.78
C THR A 553 -61.54 -43.53 4.81
N GLU A 554 -61.85 -42.31 4.37
CA GLU A 554 -60.97 -41.14 4.36
C GLU A 554 -61.61 -39.91 5.08
N GLY A 555 -62.57 -40.11 5.98
CA GLY A 555 -63.17 -39.01 6.78
C GLY A 555 -64.68 -38.78 6.58
N CYS A 556 -65.20 -37.69 7.14
CA CYS A 556 -66.63 -37.36 7.16
C CYS A 556 -67.07 -36.63 5.89
N ASN A 557 -67.84 -37.30 5.02
CA ASN A 557 -68.21 -36.75 3.71
C ASN A 557 -69.71 -36.46 3.58
N LYS A 558 -70.05 -35.34 2.93
CA LYS A 558 -71.42 -34.85 2.77
C LYS A 558 -72.19 -35.64 1.71
N ILE A 559 -73.38 -36.12 2.04
CA ILE A 559 -74.26 -36.82 1.08
C ILE A 559 -74.94 -35.78 0.16
N ILE A 560 -74.72 -35.86 -1.15
CA ILE A 560 -75.41 -35.02 -2.15
C ILE A 560 -76.32 -35.89 -3.03
N ILE A 561 -77.63 -35.76 -2.84
CA ILE A 561 -78.66 -36.28 -3.76
C ILE A 561 -78.97 -35.21 -4.79
N TYR A 562 -78.77 -35.52 -6.08
CA TYR A 562 -79.05 -34.63 -7.21
C TYR A 562 -80.55 -34.34 -7.37
N LYS A 563 -80.91 -33.05 -7.45
CA LYS A 563 -82.07 -32.56 -8.22
C LYS A 563 -81.91 -31.08 -8.62
N GLU A 564 -81.68 -30.93 -9.92
CA GLU A 564 -82.20 -29.92 -10.86
C GLU A 564 -82.80 -28.58 -10.37
N ILE A 565 -82.30 -27.53 -11.05
CA ILE A 565 -82.97 -26.36 -11.66
C ILE A 565 -82.89 -24.99 -10.95
N ASP A 566 -82.39 -24.06 -11.77
CA ASP A 566 -82.54 -22.60 -11.89
C ASP A 566 -81.92 -21.60 -10.88
N ASP A 567 -81.14 -20.72 -11.51
CA ASP A 567 -81.08 -19.26 -11.35
C ASP A 567 -80.11 -18.60 -10.33
N LEU A 568 -79.16 -17.87 -10.95
CA LEU A 568 -78.54 -16.58 -10.59
C LEU A 568 -77.13 -16.57 -9.92
N GLU A 569 -76.16 -16.14 -10.76
CA GLU A 569 -75.06 -15.18 -10.53
C GLU A 569 -74.29 -15.18 -9.18
N GLN A 570 -72.99 -15.53 -9.19
CA GLN A 570 -71.84 -14.60 -9.16
C GLN A 570 -70.49 -15.33 -8.99
N SER A 571 -69.46 -14.76 -9.63
CA SER A 571 -68.06 -15.20 -9.72
C SER A 571 -67.26 -14.98 -8.44
N ASP A 572 -66.30 -15.87 -8.14
CA ASP A 572 -65.21 -15.57 -7.20
C ASP A 572 -63.85 -15.65 -7.90
N ASN A 573 -63.20 -14.49 -7.97
CA ASN A 573 -61.87 -14.21 -8.52
C ASN A 573 -60.92 -14.20 -7.32
N THR A 574 -60.23 -15.30 -7.02
CA THR A 574 -59.06 -15.24 -6.14
C THR A 574 -57.87 -14.78 -6.96
N ILE A 575 -57.44 -13.54 -6.72
CA ILE A 575 -56.28 -12.93 -7.36
C ILE A 575 -55.02 -13.48 -6.67
N SER A 576 -54.07 -14.02 -7.43
CA SER A 576 -52.89 -14.73 -6.90
C SER A 576 -51.64 -14.26 -7.61
N CYS A 577 -50.79 -13.50 -6.92
CA CYS A 577 -49.54 -12.98 -7.48
C CYS A 577 -48.56 -14.08 -7.90
N GLY A 578 -47.77 -13.83 -8.96
CA GLY A 578 -46.73 -14.73 -9.45
C GLY A 578 -47.24 -15.85 -10.36
N ASN A 579 -48.41 -15.69 -10.97
CA ASN A 579 -49.04 -16.69 -11.83
C ASN A 579 -48.82 -16.42 -13.34
N GLY A 580 -48.16 -15.31 -13.66
CA GLY A 580 -47.86 -14.85 -15.01
C GLY A 580 -49.05 -14.21 -15.73
N LYS A 581 -50.14 -13.87 -15.03
CA LYS A 581 -51.34 -13.24 -15.62
C LYS A 581 -51.78 -12.06 -14.77
N LEU A 582 -51.57 -10.87 -15.33
CA LEU A 582 -52.04 -9.63 -14.75
C LEU A 582 -53.58 -9.61 -14.50
N GLN A 583 -53.97 -9.60 -13.23
CA GLN A 583 -55.37 -9.46 -12.77
C GLN A 583 -55.67 -8.01 -12.30
N ASN A 584 -56.95 -7.65 -12.14
CA ASN A 584 -57.41 -6.26 -11.94
C ASN A 584 -56.84 -5.51 -10.70
N SER A 585 -56.08 -6.15 -9.80
CA SER A 585 -55.44 -5.51 -8.64
C SER A 585 -53.90 -5.60 -8.62
N GLU A 586 -53.28 -6.22 -9.62
CA GLU A 586 -51.82 -6.36 -9.73
C GLU A 586 -51.25 -5.25 -10.62
N GLN A 587 -50.10 -4.68 -10.26
CA GLN A 587 -49.38 -3.70 -11.08
C GLN A 587 -48.44 -4.38 -12.09
N CYS A 588 -47.97 -5.59 -11.77
CA CYS A 588 -47.18 -6.48 -12.61
C CYS A 588 -47.43 -7.94 -12.15
N ASP A 589 -47.12 -8.92 -13.01
CA ASP A 589 -47.02 -10.35 -12.64
C ASP A 589 -46.08 -11.03 -13.64
N ASP A 590 -44.82 -11.20 -13.26
CA ASP A 590 -43.74 -11.79 -14.06
C ASP A 590 -43.63 -13.32 -13.93
N GLY A 591 -44.58 -13.95 -13.24
CA GLY A 591 -44.68 -15.40 -13.13
C GLY A 591 -43.84 -16.02 -12.01
N ASN A 592 -43.31 -15.21 -11.09
CA ASN A 592 -42.65 -15.69 -9.88
C ASN A 592 -42.98 -14.78 -8.67
N LEU A 593 -42.38 -15.04 -7.50
CA LEU A 593 -42.53 -14.25 -6.26
C LEU A 593 -41.17 -13.78 -5.72
N GLU A 594 -40.14 -13.80 -6.56
CA GLU A 594 -38.82 -13.24 -6.24
C GLU A 594 -38.94 -11.71 -6.16
N ASN A 595 -38.05 -11.08 -5.40
CA ASN A 595 -37.96 -9.62 -5.41
C ASN A 595 -36.66 -9.24 -6.14
N TYR A 596 -36.56 -8.01 -6.62
CA TYR A 596 -35.44 -7.41 -7.37
C TYR A 596 -35.31 -7.80 -8.85
N ASP A 597 -36.32 -8.42 -9.45
CA ASP A 597 -36.48 -8.63 -10.89
C ASP A 597 -37.50 -7.65 -11.53
N GLY A 598 -38.03 -6.73 -10.72
CA GLY A 598 -38.89 -5.64 -11.13
C GLY A 598 -40.37 -5.83 -10.84
N CYS A 599 -40.80 -7.02 -10.45
CA CYS A 599 -42.11 -7.26 -9.86
C CYS A 599 -41.97 -7.85 -8.46
N SER A 600 -42.40 -7.11 -7.44
CA SER A 600 -42.29 -7.60 -6.07
C SER A 600 -43.20 -8.81 -5.82
N SER A 601 -42.89 -9.58 -4.77
CA SER A 601 -43.77 -10.62 -4.22
C SER A 601 -45.21 -10.17 -3.87
N GLY A 602 -45.47 -8.86 -3.83
CA GLY A 602 -46.80 -8.26 -3.68
C GLY A 602 -47.50 -7.88 -5.00
N CYS A 603 -46.89 -8.18 -6.15
CA CYS A 603 -47.32 -7.76 -7.49
C CYS A 603 -47.39 -6.23 -7.67
N ASP A 604 -46.57 -5.51 -6.90
CA ASP A 604 -46.26 -4.10 -7.10
C ASP A 604 -44.98 -3.95 -7.90
N ILE A 605 -44.96 -2.99 -8.84
CA ILE A 605 -43.76 -2.67 -9.63
C ILE A 605 -42.70 -2.10 -8.68
N GLU A 606 -41.49 -2.65 -8.72
CA GLU A 606 -40.41 -2.26 -7.82
C GLU A 606 -39.84 -0.88 -8.16
N GLU A 607 -39.26 -0.19 -7.16
CA GLU A 607 -38.75 1.16 -7.35
C GLU A 607 -37.62 1.17 -8.40
N ASN A 608 -37.72 2.09 -9.37
CA ASN A 608 -36.82 2.21 -10.53
C ASN A 608 -36.95 1.08 -11.56
N TRP A 609 -38.04 0.33 -11.54
CA TRP A 609 -38.38 -0.60 -12.61
C TRP A 609 -39.57 -0.09 -13.41
N ILE A 610 -39.57 -0.42 -14.70
CA ILE A 610 -40.70 -0.19 -15.58
C ILE A 610 -41.07 -1.55 -16.15
N CYS A 611 -42.33 -1.94 -15.97
CA CYS A 611 -42.84 -3.20 -16.46
C CYS A 611 -43.69 -3.00 -17.70
N ASN A 612 -43.41 -3.79 -18.75
CA ASN A 612 -44.36 -3.98 -19.83
C ASN A 612 -45.40 -5.00 -19.38
N LEU A 613 -46.67 -4.61 -19.39
CA LEU A 613 -47.82 -5.36 -18.88
C LEU A 613 -48.26 -6.51 -19.81
N GLU A 614 -47.30 -7.15 -20.46
CA GLU A 614 -47.50 -8.42 -21.18
C GLU A 614 -47.76 -9.55 -20.16
N GLN A 615 -48.18 -10.73 -20.62
CA GLN A 615 -48.46 -11.86 -19.74
C GLN A 615 -47.56 -13.04 -20.12
N PRO A 616 -46.51 -13.36 -19.33
CA PRO A 616 -46.09 -12.71 -18.07
C PRO A 616 -45.51 -11.30 -18.27
N SER A 617 -45.57 -10.46 -17.23
CA SER A 617 -45.04 -9.10 -17.23
C SER A 617 -43.54 -9.12 -17.38
N SER A 618 -43.00 -8.26 -18.23
CA SER A 618 -41.55 -8.14 -18.42
C SER A 618 -41.09 -6.82 -17.83
N CYS A 619 -40.37 -6.88 -16.71
CA CYS A 619 -39.86 -5.72 -16.01
C CYS A 619 -38.39 -5.44 -16.37
N TYR A 620 -38.06 -4.16 -16.50
CA TYR A 620 -36.71 -3.70 -16.77
C TYR A 620 -36.36 -2.50 -15.91
N LEU A 621 -35.10 -2.44 -15.48
CA LEU A 621 -34.59 -1.33 -14.70
C LEU A 621 -34.63 -0.04 -15.54
N GLU A 622 -35.21 1.03 -14.99
CA GLU A 622 -35.26 2.36 -15.58
C GLU A 622 -33.83 2.90 -15.76
N THR A 623 -33.50 3.23 -17.01
CA THR A 623 -32.21 3.83 -17.33
C THR A 623 -32.15 5.28 -16.82
N LYS A 624 -31.23 5.56 -15.89
CA LYS A 624 -31.01 6.89 -15.29
C LYS A 624 -29.65 7.44 -15.66
N CYS A 625 -29.55 8.77 -15.64
CA CYS A 625 -28.31 9.52 -15.82
C CYS A 625 -27.90 10.15 -14.48
N TYR A 626 -26.67 9.87 -14.05
CA TYR A 626 -26.09 10.38 -12.81
C TYR A 626 -25.01 11.42 -13.11
N LEU A 627 -24.87 12.38 -12.18
CA LEU A 627 -23.77 13.34 -12.17
C LEU A 627 -22.98 13.16 -10.88
N THR A 628 -21.69 12.92 -11.00
CA THR A 628 -20.76 12.71 -9.89
C THR A 628 -19.63 13.73 -9.97
N TYR A 629 -19.42 14.47 -8.88
CA TYR A 629 -18.28 15.38 -8.77
C TYR A 629 -17.01 14.57 -8.54
N LEU A 630 -15.99 14.74 -9.39
CA LEU A 630 -14.75 13.98 -9.30
C LEU A 630 -13.72 14.71 -8.43
N ASN A 631 -13.25 15.88 -8.86
CA ASN A 631 -12.19 16.64 -8.19
C ASN A 631 -12.11 18.10 -8.68
N GLN A 632 -11.24 18.89 -8.01
CA GLN A 632 -10.89 20.27 -8.39
C GLN A 632 -9.37 20.45 -8.44
N THR A 633 -8.89 21.24 -9.40
CA THR A 633 -7.49 21.70 -9.47
C THR A 633 -7.46 23.20 -9.77
N GLU A 634 -6.74 24.03 -9.00
CA GLU A 634 -6.58 25.50 -9.13
C GLU A 634 -7.85 26.30 -9.58
N GLY A 635 -8.25 26.21 -10.85
CA GLY A 635 -9.48 26.74 -11.43
C GLY A 635 -10.35 25.78 -12.28
N HIS A 636 -9.94 24.53 -12.47
CA HIS A 636 -10.69 23.47 -13.14
C HIS A 636 -11.47 22.62 -12.13
N GLN A 637 -12.67 22.20 -12.49
CA GLN A 637 -13.46 21.19 -11.76
C GLN A 637 -13.96 20.14 -12.74
N PHE A 638 -13.90 18.89 -12.31
CA PHE A 638 -14.23 17.74 -13.14
C PHE A 638 -15.47 17.03 -12.61
N ILE A 639 -16.38 16.70 -13.52
CA ILE A 639 -17.64 16.03 -13.21
C ILE A 639 -17.84 14.90 -14.20
N LEU A 640 -18.18 13.72 -13.70
CA LEU A 640 -18.54 12.58 -14.51
C LEU A 640 -20.05 12.54 -14.68
N MET A 641 -20.49 12.32 -15.92
CA MET A 641 -21.85 11.95 -16.26
C MET A 641 -21.85 10.52 -16.78
N GLU A 642 -22.68 9.68 -16.19
CA GLU A 642 -22.78 8.25 -16.53
C GLU A 642 -24.24 7.80 -16.60
N PHE A 643 -24.49 6.75 -17.39
CA PHE A 643 -25.80 6.10 -17.49
C PHE A 643 -25.81 4.79 -16.68
N SER A 644 -26.93 4.49 -16.03
CA SER A 644 -27.12 3.26 -15.24
C SER A 644 -27.20 1.98 -16.08
N ASN A 645 -27.42 2.11 -17.39
CA ASN A 645 -27.54 1.00 -18.33
C ASN A 645 -27.00 1.44 -19.72
N GLN A 646 -26.79 0.48 -20.62
CA GLN A 646 -26.33 0.76 -21.98
C GLN A 646 -27.40 1.54 -22.76
N VAL A 647 -26.97 2.61 -23.42
CA VAL A 647 -27.81 3.48 -24.23
C VAL A 647 -27.28 3.58 -25.65
N LYS A 648 -28.18 3.90 -26.56
CA LYS A 648 -27.93 4.06 -27.99
C LYS A 648 -28.71 5.26 -28.50
N GLN A 649 -28.11 6.04 -29.38
CA GLN A 649 -28.73 7.22 -29.97
C GLN A 649 -29.61 6.84 -31.16
N SER A 650 -30.81 7.42 -31.25
CA SER A 650 -31.74 7.18 -32.36
C SER A 650 -31.46 8.04 -33.61
N SER A 651 -30.52 9.00 -33.53
CA SER A 651 -30.26 10.03 -34.55
C SER A 651 -28.80 10.06 -35.01
N LYS A 652 -28.59 10.39 -36.30
CA LYS A 652 -27.27 10.49 -37.00
C LYS A 652 -26.44 11.73 -36.64
N SER A 653 -26.45 12.14 -35.39
CA SER A 653 -25.73 13.33 -34.92
C SER A 653 -24.71 12.96 -33.85
N ASN A 654 -23.64 13.75 -33.72
CA ASN A 654 -22.69 13.55 -32.64
C ASN A 654 -23.37 13.80 -31.29
N PHE A 655 -23.41 12.80 -30.40
CA PHE A 655 -24.11 12.90 -29.13
C PHE A 655 -23.57 14.02 -28.26
N THR A 656 -22.25 14.24 -28.27
CA THR A 656 -21.58 15.30 -27.49
C THR A 656 -22.15 16.69 -27.78
N GLU A 657 -22.56 16.97 -29.02
CA GLU A 657 -23.17 18.26 -29.41
C GLU A 657 -24.63 18.41 -28.92
N SER A 658 -25.28 17.31 -28.55
CA SER A 658 -26.65 17.30 -28.02
C SER A 658 -26.73 17.58 -26.53
N ILE A 659 -25.59 17.59 -25.82
CA ILE A 659 -25.49 17.89 -24.40
C ILE A 659 -25.39 19.40 -24.20
N LEU A 660 -26.39 19.99 -23.56
CA LEU A 660 -26.38 21.41 -23.16
C LEU A 660 -26.00 21.53 -21.69
N SER A 661 -24.99 22.34 -21.39
CA SER A 661 -24.49 22.57 -20.03
C SER A 661 -24.39 24.08 -19.70
N GLN A 662 -24.81 24.48 -18.50
CA GLN A 662 -24.73 25.87 -18.04
C GLN A 662 -24.66 25.97 -16.51
N ILE A 663 -24.02 27.02 -16.00
CA ILE A 663 -23.98 27.34 -14.57
C ILE A 663 -24.99 28.46 -14.28
N ILE A 664 -26.09 28.16 -13.60
CA ILE A 664 -27.25 29.07 -13.46
C ILE A 664 -26.87 30.38 -12.75
N ASN A 665 -25.94 30.32 -11.80
CA ASN A 665 -25.63 31.43 -10.91
C ASN A 665 -24.43 32.28 -11.38
N LEU A 666 -23.93 32.06 -12.60
CA LEU A 666 -22.77 32.77 -13.16
C LEU A 666 -23.02 33.18 -14.62
N SER A 667 -22.38 34.26 -15.04
CA SER A 667 -22.39 34.66 -16.46
C SER A 667 -21.41 33.82 -17.27
N GLN A 668 -21.71 33.55 -18.54
CA GLN A 668 -20.86 32.75 -19.45
C GLN A 668 -19.42 33.30 -19.60
N ASP A 669 -19.17 34.59 -19.37
CA ASP A 669 -17.82 35.17 -19.43
C ASP A 669 -16.94 34.81 -18.22
N GLN A 670 -17.49 34.13 -17.21
CA GLN A 670 -16.78 33.76 -15.97
C GLN A 670 -16.29 32.32 -15.94
N TYR A 671 -16.70 31.48 -16.89
CA TYR A 671 -16.33 30.07 -16.92
C TYR A 671 -16.33 29.50 -18.36
N LEU A 672 -15.61 28.41 -18.57
CA LEU A 672 -15.57 27.63 -19.80
C LEU A 672 -15.84 26.17 -19.46
N ILE A 673 -16.74 25.51 -20.20
CA ILE A 673 -17.04 24.07 -20.03
C ILE A 673 -16.56 23.33 -21.28
N THR A 674 -15.77 22.29 -21.09
CA THR A 674 -15.34 21.35 -22.14
C THR A 674 -15.92 19.97 -21.82
N ILE A 675 -16.45 19.27 -22.82
CA ILE A 675 -17.04 17.93 -22.65
C ILE A 675 -16.13 16.92 -23.34
N ASN A 676 -15.60 15.97 -22.58
CA ASN A 676 -14.70 14.92 -23.05
C ASN A 676 -15.44 13.57 -22.97
N PRO A 677 -15.79 12.93 -24.11
CA PRO A 677 -16.37 11.59 -24.08
C PRO A 677 -15.32 10.56 -23.66
N ILE A 678 -15.61 9.77 -22.62
CA ILE A 678 -14.81 8.60 -22.22
C ILE A 678 -15.33 7.39 -22.99
N VAL A 679 -16.65 7.20 -22.98
CA VAL A 679 -17.37 6.22 -23.79
C VAL A 679 -18.51 6.96 -24.47
N ASP A 680 -18.37 7.21 -25.77
CA ASP A 680 -19.35 7.95 -26.56
C ASP A 680 -20.54 7.06 -26.95
N VAL A 681 -21.70 7.67 -27.14
CA VAL A 681 -22.94 6.99 -27.51
C VAL A 681 -23.27 7.34 -28.96
N ASP A 682 -23.51 6.32 -29.79
CA ASP A 682 -23.81 6.51 -31.20
C ASP A 682 -25.03 5.71 -31.67
N GLU A 683 -25.27 5.69 -32.99
CA GLU A 683 -26.37 4.95 -33.63
C GLU A 683 -26.03 3.50 -33.96
N THR A 684 -24.81 3.04 -33.68
CA THR A 684 -24.31 1.74 -34.14
C THR A 684 -24.45 0.68 -33.05
N GLU A 685 -24.00 0.96 -31.84
CA GLU A 685 -23.91 -0.02 -30.76
C GLU A 685 -24.48 0.51 -29.43
N PHE A 686 -24.83 -0.42 -28.54
CA PHE A 686 -25.24 -0.08 -27.18
C PHE A 686 -24.01 0.11 -26.30
N ALA A 687 -23.87 1.27 -25.67
CA ALA A 687 -22.71 1.61 -24.86
C ALA A 687 -23.13 2.18 -23.52
N MET A 688 -22.36 1.90 -22.46
CA MET A 688 -22.49 2.61 -21.19
C MET A 688 -21.87 3.99 -21.33
N GLY A 689 -22.67 4.97 -21.77
CA GLY A 689 -22.18 6.31 -22.05
C GLY A 689 -21.54 6.98 -20.84
N GLN A 690 -20.34 7.51 -21.01
CA GLN A 690 -19.58 8.20 -19.95
C GLN A 690 -18.93 9.47 -20.51
N TYR A 691 -19.16 10.60 -19.84
CA TYR A 691 -18.67 11.91 -20.27
C TYR A 691 -18.10 12.68 -19.09
N GLU A 692 -16.89 13.21 -19.26
CA GLU A 692 -16.24 14.08 -18.29
C GLU A 692 -16.46 15.55 -18.70
N PHE A 693 -16.97 16.35 -17.77
CA PHE A 693 -17.09 17.80 -17.92
C PHE A 693 -15.91 18.46 -17.20
N ASP A 694 -15.08 19.16 -17.97
CA ASP A 694 -14.02 20.02 -17.46
C ASP A 694 -14.50 21.48 -17.41
N ILE A 695 -14.63 22.02 -16.20
CA ILE A 695 -15.15 23.36 -15.93
C ILE A 695 -14.01 24.26 -15.47
N LEU A 696 -13.55 25.14 -16.34
CA LEU A 696 -12.56 26.17 -16.05
C LEU A 696 -13.23 27.45 -15.60
N PHE A 697 -13.03 27.86 -14.35
CA PHE A 697 -13.41 29.19 -13.87
C PHE A 697 -12.35 30.24 -14.23
N LEU A 698 -12.80 31.43 -14.63
CA LEU A 698 -11.92 32.50 -15.11
C LEU A 698 -11.66 33.59 -14.05
N ASN A 699 -12.49 33.68 -13.01
CA ASN A 699 -12.43 34.72 -11.96
C ASN A 699 -12.78 34.16 -10.57
N THR A 700 -12.42 34.88 -9.50
CA THR A 700 -12.91 34.60 -8.13
C THR A 700 -14.41 34.80 -8.04
N ILE A 701 -15.10 33.83 -7.42
CA ILE A 701 -16.55 33.82 -7.28
C ILE A 701 -16.90 33.65 -5.80
N SER A 702 -17.76 34.53 -5.28
CA SER A 702 -18.22 34.50 -3.88
C SER A 702 -19.42 33.56 -3.65
N ILE A 703 -20.14 33.23 -4.72
CA ILE A 703 -21.37 32.45 -4.75
C ILE A 703 -21.05 30.98 -5.08
N GLN A 704 -21.81 30.03 -4.53
CA GLN A 704 -21.63 28.62 -4.87
C GLN A 704 -22.19 28.34 -6.29
N PRO A 705 -21.36 27.82 -7.22
CA PRO A 705 -21.83 27.54 -8.57
C PRO A 705 -22.73 26.30 -8.59
N ASN A 706 -23.72 26.28 -9.47
CA ASN A 706 -24.61 25.13 -9.68
C ASN A 706 -24.65 24.82 -11.18
N LEU A 707 -24.05 23.69 -11.57
CA LEU A 707 -24.05 23.23 -12.95
C LEU A 707 -25.38 22.54 -13.25
N THR A 708 -25.94 22.83 -14.42
CA THR A 708 -27.10 22.11 -14.96
C THR A 708 -26.78 21.55 -16.34
N ILE A 709 -27.17 20.30 -16.55
CA ILE A 709 -26.98 19.54 -17.79
C ILE A 709 -28.35 19.07 -18.28
N SER A 710 -28.61 19.27 -19.56
CA SER A 710 -29.80 18.78 -20.27
C SER A 710 -29.40 18.18 -21.61
N ILE A 711 -29.97 17.04 -21.97
CA ILE A 711 -29.66 16.34 -23.21
C ILE A 711 -30.81 16.55 -24.19
N ASN A 712 -30.50 17.07 -25.38
CA ASN A 712 -31.46 17.34 -26.46
C ASN A 712 -31.35 16.29 -27.57
N SER A 713 -31.44 15.02 -27.20
CA SER A 713 -31.44 13.89 -28.13
C SER A 713 -32.32 12.75 -27.60
N LEU A 714 -32.86 11.96 -28.54
CA LEU A 714 -33.64 10.76 -28.23
C LEU A 714 -32.69 9.57 -28.04
N LEU A 715 -32.59 9.10 -26.79
CA LEU A 715 -31.86 7.90 -26.41
C LEU A 715 -32.79 6.72 -26.20
N ILE A 716 -32.31 5.55 -26.59
CA ILE A 716 -32.96 4.26 -26.38
C ILE A 716 -32.00 3.37 -25.59
N ASP A 717 -32.47 2.66 -24.58
CA ASP A 717 -31.65 1.71 -23.82
C ASP A 717 -31.62 0.29 -24.41
N SER A 718 -30.83 -0.61 -23.83
CA SER A 718 -30.72 -2.02 -24.25
C SER A 718 -32.06 -2.79 -24.23
N ASN A 719 -33.08 -2.26 -23.54
CA ASN A 719 -34.43 -2.82 -23.47
C ASN A 719 -35.38 -2.18 -24.50
N ASN A 720 -34.86 -1.43 -25.47
CA ASN A 720 -35.60 -0.68 -26.50
C ASN A 720 -36.55 0.40 -25.94
N MET A 721 -36.29 0.88 -24.73
CA MET A 721 -37.08 1.91 -24.06
C MET A 721 -36.49 3.29 -24.27
N THR A 722 -37.36 4.31 -24.42
CA THR A 722 -36.90 5.70 -24.50
C THR A 722 -36.45 6.19 -23.13
N VAL A 723 -35.20 6.65 -23.03
CA VAL A 723 -34.63 7.16 -21.77
C VAL A 723 -35.16 8.57 -21.50
N ASN A 724 -35.84 8.77 -20.36
CA ASN A 724 -36.35 10.09 -19.97
C ASN A 724 -35.27 10.93 -19.30
N ILE A 725 -34.68 11.87 -20.03
CA ILE A 725 -33.56 12.68 -19.53
C ILE A 725 -34.06 14.05 -19.06
N SER A 726 -34.58 14.11 -17.83
CA SER A 726 -34.82 15.39 -17.15
C SER A 726 -33.50 16.12 -16.91
N ALA A 727 -33.49 17.46 -16.98
CA ALA A 727 -32.30 18.24 -16.65
C ALA A 727 -31.77 17.89 -15.24
N LYS A 728 -30.48 17.57 -15.14
CA LYS A 728 -29.80 17.23 -13.88
C LYS A 728 -28.96 18.41 -13.43
N SER A 729 -28.84 18.60 -12.12
CA SER A 729 -28.03 19.67 -11.54
C SER A 729 -27.10 19.14 -10.45
N ILE A 730 -25.90 19.70 -10.37
CA ILE A 730 -24.91 19.40 -9.34
C ILE A 730 -24.26 20.68 -8.82
N ILE A 731 -24.11 20.76 -7.50
CA ILE A 731 -23.50 21.90 -6.84
C ILE A 731 -21.98 21.76 -6.91
N LEU A 732 -21.32 22.82 -7.37
CA LEU A 732 -19.87 22.89 -7.54
C LEU A 732 -19.19 23.46 -6.29
N GLU A 733 -17.90 23.17 -6.13
CA GLU A 733 -17.07 23.79 -5.09
C GLU A 733 -16.73 25.25 -5.44
N LYS A 734 -16.32 26.05 -4.44
CA LYS A 734 -15.83 27.41 -4.70
C LYS A 734 -14.38 27.34 -5.21
N PRO A 735 -14.05 27.99 -6.35
CA PRO A 735 -12.71 27.88 -6.90
C PRO A 735 -11.69 28.67 -6.09
N LYS A 736 -10.49 28.10 -5.91
CA LYS A 736 -9.41 28.62 -5.06
C LYS A 736 -8.46 29.51 -5.88
N PHE A 737 -8.81 30.79 -6.08
CA PHE A 737 -8.04 31.71 -6.92
C PHE A 737 -7.25 32.79 -6.17
N LEU A 738 -6.13 33.19 -6.76
CA LEU A 738 -5.51 34.51 -6.56
C LEU A 738 -6.21 35.58 -7.40
N ASN A 739 -6.34 36.80 -6.87
CA ASN A 739 -6.76 37.95 -7.67
C ASN A 739 -5.64 38.38 -8.65
N GLN A 740 -5.99 39.04 -9.77
CA GLN A 740 -5.04 39.45 -10.81
C GLN A 740 -3.87 40.29 -10.27
N ASP A 741 -4.10 41.15 -9.28
CA ASP A 741 -3.04 41.91 -8.61
C ASP A 741 -2.08 41.02 -7.83
N GLN A 742 -2.59 39.99 -7.15
CA GLN A 742 -1.77 39.02 -6.42
C GLN A 742 -0.94 38.18 -7.39
N ILE A 743 -1.50 37.78 -8.55
CA ILE A 743 -0.76 37.09 -9.62
C ILE A 743 0.37 38.00 -10.15
N ASN A 744 0.07 39.27 -10.42
CA ASN A 744 1.07 40.24 -10.87
C ASN A 744 2.21 40.41 -9.84
N VAL A 745 1.89 40.40 -8.54
CA VAL A 745 2.89 40.45 -7.46
C VAL A 745 3.70 39.15 -7.39
N ALA A 746 3.05 37.98 -7.47
CA ALA A 746 3.73 36.68 -7.47
C ALA A 746 4.69 36.54 -8.65
N ASN A 747 4.29 36.96 -9.85
CA ASN A 747 5.14 36.97 -11.05
C ASN A 747 6.34 37.91 -10.90
N LYS A 748 6.17 39.07 -10.24
CA LYS A 748 7.31 39.97 -9.93
C LYS A 748 8.30 39.30 -8.98
N PHE A 749 7.83 38.59 -7.96
CA PHE A 749 8.69 37.82 -7.07
C PHE A 749 9.38 36.66 -7.77
N GLN A 750 8.70 35.94 -8.66
CA GLN A 750 9.30 34.90 -9.49
C GLN A 750 10.41 35.48 -10.38
N ALA A 751 10.17 36.63 -11.03
CA ALA A 751 11.17 37.31 -11.84
C ALA A 751 12.40 37.76 -11.01
N LEU A 752 12.17 38.24 -9.79
CA LEU A 752 13.24 38.56 -8.85
C LEU A 752 14.03 37.31 -8.44
N GLY A 753 13.34 36.20 -8.12
CA GLY A 753 13.96 34.91 -7.81
C GLY A 753 14.84 34.40 -8.96
N ASN A 754 14.32 34.44 -10.19
CA ASN A 754 15.06 34.10 -11.41
C ASN A 754 16.32 34.96 -11.56
N ALA A 755 16.20 36.29 -11.40
CA ALA A 755 17.33 37.20 -11.50
C ALA A 755 18.41 36.91 -10.45
N LEU A 756 18.01 36.62 -9.21
CA LEU A 756 18.93 36.27 -8.13
C LEU A 756 19.64 34.93 -8.38
N MET A 757 18.91 33.88 -8.79
CA MET A 757 19.51 32.58 -9.06
C MET A 757 20.46 32.61 -10.26
N ILE A 758 20.09 33.30 -11.35
CA ILE A 758 20.99 33.53 -12.50
C ILE A 758 22.22 34.34 -12.06
N GLY A 759 22.03 35.40 -11.27
CA GLY A 759 23.11 36.24 -10.76
C GLY A 759 24.08 35.45 -9.87
N LEU A 760 23.57 34.60 -8.98
CA LEU A 760 24.35 33.71 -8.14
C LEU A 760 25.10 32.64 -8.96
N GLY A 761 24.44 32.02 -9.96
CA GLY A 761 25.08 31.07 -10.87
C GLY A 761 26.23 31.71 -11.64
N ALA A 762 26.03 32.92 -12.18
CA ALA A 762 27.08 33.69 -12.85
C ALA A 762 28.21 34.07 -11.89
N LEU A 763 27.88 34.49 -10.66
CA LEU A 763 28.86 34.80 -9.62
C LEU A 763 29.67 33.57 -9.23
N SER A 764 29.03 32.40 -9.15
CA SER A 764 29.71 31.13 -8.88
C SER A 764 30.74 30.79 -9.95
N LEU A 765 30.37 30.92 -11.23
CA LEU A 765 31.30 30.75 -12.36
C LEU A 765 32.45 31.76 -12.29
N LEU A 766 32.17 33.02 -11.98
CA LEU A 766 33.21 34.04 -11.76
C LEU A 766 34.14 33.65 -10.60
N MET A 767 33.61 33.11 -9.50
CA MET A 767 34.42 32.67 -8.36
C MET A 767 35.33 31.49 -8.70
N LEU A 768 34.82 30.51 -9.46
CA LEU A 768 35.62 29.43 -10.02
C LEU A 768 36.79 30.00 -10.84
N PHE A 769 36.52 30.85 -11.83
CA PHE A 769 37.57 31.42 -12.69
C PHE A 769 38.51 32.42 -12.01
N SER A 770 38.08 33.03 -10.89
CA SER A 770 38.90 33.96 -10.10
C SER A 770 39.92 33.27 -9.18
N GLY A 771 39.92 31.94 -9.11
CA GLY A 771 40.84 31.14 -8.29
C GLY A 771 40.35 30.83 -6.87
N ASN A 772 39.05 30.96 -6.59
CA ASN A 772 38.40 30.61 -5.31
C ASN A 772 37.29 29.56 -5.53
N PRO A 773 37.62 28.33 -5.97
CA PRO A 773 36.62 27.35 -6.39
C PRO A 773 35.65 26.92 -5.29
N SER A 774 36.09 26.84 -4.03
CA SER A 774 35.23 26.44 -2.92
C SER A 774 34.04 27.37 -2.70
N GLN A 775 34.21 28.67 -2.94
CA GLN A 775 33.14 29.65 -2.78
C GLN A 775 32.09 29.54 -3.90
N GLY A 776 32.51 29.19 -5.12
CA GLY A 776 31.58 28.91 -6.21
C GLY A 776 30.76 27.65 -5.94
N LEU A 777 31.41 26.58 -5.49
CA LEU A 777 30.73 25.33 -5.15
C LEU A 777 29.73 25.51 -3.98
N GLU A 778 30.03 26.36 -3.00
CA GLU A 778 29.10 26.71 -1.92
C GLU A 778 27.83 27.40 -2.44
N ILE A 779 27.96 28.31 -3.41
CA ILE A 779 26.79 28.96 -4.05
C ILE A 779 25.92 27.94 -4.78
N PHE A 780 26.53 27.01 -5.52
CA PHE A 780 25.79 25.94 -6.20
C PHE A 780 25.05 25.04 -5.20
N ASP A 781 25.68 24.72 -4.07
CA ASP A 781 25.05 23.92 -3.01
C ASP A 781 23.78 24.59 -2.45
N THR A 782 23.81 25.91 -2.22
CA THR A 782 22.64 26.68 -1.79
C THR A 782 21.52 26.67 -2.84
N LEU A 783 21.86 26.86 -4.11
CA LEU A 783 20.89 26.87 -5.20
C LEU A 783 20.20 25.50 -5.35
N GLN A 784 20.97 24.42 -5.27
CA GLN A 784 20.44 23.07 -5.30
C GLN A 784 19.53 22.80 -4.11
N PHE A 785 19.96 23.13 -2.89
CA PHE A 785 19.17 22.91 -1.68
C PHE A 785 17.78 23.57 -1.78
N GLN A 786 17.71 24.83 -2.21
CA GLN A 786 16.42 25.51 -2.38
C GLN A 786 15.55 24.91 -3.50
N SER A 787 16.16 24.37 -4.56
CA SER A 787 15.42 23.78 -5.68
C SER A 787 14.63 22.52 -5.30
N TYR A 788 15.07 21.78 -4.27
CA TYR A 788 14.36 20.58 -3.80
C TYR A 788 13.15 20.89 -2.91
N LEU A 789 13.01 22.13 -2.42
CA LEU A 789 11.90 22.50 -1.53
C LEU A 789 10.54 22.40 -2.21
N LYS A 790 10.47 22.53 -3.54
CA LYS A 790 9.20 22.40 -4.28
C LYS A 790 8.59 20.99 -4.26
N PHE A 791 9.37 19.99 -3.88
CA PHE A 791 8.95 18.58 -3.83
C PHE A 791 8.48 18.11 -2.45
N ILE A 792 8.48 19.00 -1.44
CA ILE A 792 7.85 18.70 -0.16
C ILE A 792 6.37 18.45 -0.43
N ASN A 793 5.86 17.35 0.12
CA ASN A 793 4.52 16.84 -0.09
C ASN A 793 3.48 17.70 0.64
N VAL A 794 3.25 18.92 0.17
CA VAL A 794 2.21 19.80 0.71
C VAL A 794 1.48 20.51 -0.44
N ALA A 795 0.21 20.83 -0.21
CA ALA A 795 -0.62 21.57 -1.15
C ALA A 795 -0.30 23.07 -1.10
N TYR A 796 0.83 23.47 -1.69
CA TYR A 796 1.25 24.87 -1.69
C TYR A 796 0.20 25.80 -2.32
N PRO A 797 -0.03 27.00 -1.74
CA PRO A 797 -0.88 28.00 -2.36
C PRO A 797 -0.27 28.49 -3.68
N GLN A 798 -1.13 28.91 -4.62
CA GLN A 798 -0.76 29.22 -6.00
C GLN A 798 0.38 30.26 -6.12
N ASN A 799 0.44 31.25 -5.22
CA ASN A 799 1.47 32.29 -5.26
C ASN A 799 2.86 31.72 -4.97
N LEU A 800 2.95 30.79 -4.03
CA LEU A 800 4.18 30.11 -3.69
C LEU A 800 4.59 29.13 -4.79
N GLN A 801 3.65 28.42 -5.40
CA GLN A 801 3.92 27.57 -6.56
C GLN A 801 4.52 28.36 -7.73
N ILE A 802 3.93 29.53 -8.06
CA ILE A 802 4.46 30.44 -9.08
C ILE A 802 5.93 30.81 -8.78
N TYR A 803 6.24 31.16 -7.53
CA TYR A 803 7.61 31.45 -7.14
C TYR A 803 8.53 30.23 -7.24
N LEU A 804 8.12 29.05 -6.76
CA LEU A 804 8.95 27.83 -6.74
C LEU A 804 9.34 27.35 -8.15
N ARG A 805 8.56 27.68 -9.20
CA ARG A 805 8.96 27.46 -10.61
C ARG A 805 10.25 28.17 -11.00
N SER A 806 10.66 29.21 -10.27
CA SER A 806 11.96 29.86 -10.51
C SER A 806 13.15 28.89 -10.37
N SER A 807 13.00 27.84 -9.55
CA SER A 807 14.05 26.86 -9.30
C SER A 807 14.35 25.95 -10.50
N ASP A 808 13.47 25.89 -11.51
CA ASP A 808 13.68 25.08 -12.70
C ASP A 808 14.92 25.51 -13.51
N ILE A 809 15.33 26.78 -13.36
CA ILE A 809 16.55 27.33 -13.98
C ILE A 809 17.82 26.69 -13.42
N VAL A 810 17.78 26.15 -12.20
CA VAL A 810 18.95 25.50 -11.56
C VAL A 810 19.28 24.16 -12.25
N SER A 811 18.34 23.57 -12.98
CA SER A 811 18.56 22.35 -13.75
C SER A 811 19.42 22.57 -14.99
N ILE A 812 20.25 21.59 -15.33
CA ILE A 812 21.06 21.58 -16.56
C ILE A 812 20.23 21.17 -17.79
N ASN A 813 19.03 20.62 -17.60
CA ASN A 813 18.21 20.08 -18.67
C ASN A 813 17.94 21.08 -19.83
N PRO A 814 17.60 22.36 -19.58
CA PRO A 814 17.40 23.35 -20.65
C PRO A 814 18.64 23.55 -21.53
N ILE A 815 19.84 23.45 -20.94
CA ILE A 815 21.11 23.56 -21.66
C ILE A 815 21.31 22.33 -22.56
N LEU A 816 21.04 21.13 -22.06
CA LEU A 816 21.17 19.88 -22.84
C LEU A 816 20.23 19.86 -24.05
N ILE A 817 19.00 20.36 -23.87
CA ILE A 817 18.02 20.50 -24.96
C ILE A 817 18.52 21.53 -25.98
N THR A 818 18.98 22.70 -25.53
CA THR A 818 19.45 23.77 -26.43
C THR A 818 20.63 23.33 -27.29
N PHE A 819 21.56 22.55 -26.75
CA PHE A 819 22.72 22.02 -27.48
C PHE A 819 22.45 20.68 -28.17
N LYS A 820 21.20 20.18 -28.18
CA LYS A 820 20.81 18.87 -28.74
C LYS A 820 21.64 17.70 -28.21
N ILE A 821 22.17 17.82 -27.00
CA ILE A 821 22.94 16.75 -26.35
C ILE A 821 21.99 15.61 -25.97
N ARG A 822 20.75 15.93 -25.61
CA ARG A 822 19.71 14.94 -25.32
C ARG A 822 19.45 14.02 -26.52
N ASP A 823 19.36 14.58 -27.73
CA ASP A 823 19.15 13.81 -28.96
C ASP A 823 20.29 12.80 -29.19
N VAL A 824 21.54 13.16 -28.86
CA VAL A 824 22.68 12.24 -28.93
C VAL A 824 22.55 11.09 -27.93
N PHE A 825 22.15 11.36 -26.69
CA PHE A 825 21.92 10.30 -25.70
C PHE A 825 20.73 9.41 -26.06
N GLN A 826 19.67 9.98 -26.63
CA GLN A 826 18.49 9.24 -27.09
C GLN A 826 18.80 8.22 -28.20
N THR A 827 19.85 8.44 -29.00
CA THR A 827 20.31 7.42 -29.96
C THR A 827 20.97 6.20 -29.30
N ILE A 828 21.41 6.34 -28.05
CA ILE A 828 22.12 5.30 -27.29
C ILE A 828 21.19 4.65 -26.25
N ILE A 829 20.29 5.44 -25.66
CA ILE A 829 19.39 5.07 -24.57
C ILE A 829 17.98 5.43 -25.01
N GLU A 830 17.13 4.42 -25.22
CA GLU A 830 15.70 4.65 -25.52
C GLU A 830 15.03 5.40 -24.36
N ASP A 831 14.13 6.32 -24.72
CA ASP A 831 13.31 7.05 -23.75
C ASP A 831 12.25 6.11 -23.16
N ASN A 832 12.33 5.90 -21.85
CA ASN A 832 11.35 5.18 -21.07
C ASN A 832 10.87 6.10 -19.93
N PHE A 833 9.57 6.09 -19.63
CA PHE A 833 9.02 6.91 -18.56
C PHE A 833 8.59 6.02 -17.40
N ILE A 834 9.32 6.11 -16.29
CA ILE A 834 8.95 5.43 -15.04
C ILE A 834 8.24 6.46 -14.16
N LYS A 835 7.00 6.14 -13.77
CA LYS A 835 6.15 6.99 -12.94
C LYS A 835 6.75 7.14 -11.53
N SER A 836 6.89 8.37 -11.06
CA SER A 836 7.34 8.69 -9.70
C SER A 836 6.16 8.70 -8.70
N ILE A 837 6.47 8.87 -7.40
CA ILE A 837 5.52 8.78 -6.28
C ILE A 837 5.11 10.17 -5.78
N GLY A 838 3.86 10.33 -5.32
CA GLY A 838 3.38 11.50 -4.59
C GLY A 838 3.55 12.82 -5.34
N LYS A 839 4.03 13.87 -4.65
CA LYS A 839 4.24 15.22 -5.22
C LYS A 839 5.19 15.23 -6.41
N LEU A 840 6.11 14.25 -6.50
CA LEU A 840 7.05 14.14 -7.62
C LEU A 840 6.33 13.78 -8.93
N GLN A 841 5.22 13.03 -8.84
CA GLN A 841 4.38 12.67 -9.99
C GLN A 841 3.66 13.89 -10.57
N GLU A 842 3.20 14.81 -9.72
CA GLU A 842 2.56 16.07 -10.15
C GLU A 842 3.49 16.91 -11.03
N TYR A 843 4.80 16.88 -10.75
CA TYR A 843 5.83 17.52 -11.56
C TYR A 843 6.30 16.68 -12.75
N GLN A 844 5.66 15.53 -13.03
CA GLN A 844 6.00 14.61 -14.13
C GLN A 844 7.49 14.20 -14.14
N ILE A 845 8.07 13.99 -12.95
CA ILE A 845 9.48 13.61 -12.86
C ILE A 845 9.61 12.15 -13.28
N ASN A 846 10.44 11.91 -14.29
CA ASN A 846 10.79 10.56 -14.69
C ASN A 846 11.71 9.93 -13.63
N ALA A 847 11.37 8.76 -13.11
CA ALA A 847 12.19 8.04 -12.13
C ALA A 847 13.32 7.20 -12.77
N ASP A 848 13.37 7.10 -14.10
CA ASP A 848 14.42 6.34 -14.81
C ASP A 848 15.82 6.94 -14.61
N LEU A 849 16.69 6.16 -13.96
CA LEU A 849 18.04 6.57 -13.63
C LEU A 849 18.91 6.82 -14.89
N LEU A 850 18.76 6.03 -15.95
CA LEU A 850 19.61 6.17 -17.14
C LEU A 850 19.35 7.47 -17.89
N ILE A 851 18.08 7.91 -17.92
CA ILE A 851 17.70 9.21 -18.48
C ILE A 851 18.18 10.33 -17.56
N ASN A 852 18.05 10.17 -16.25
CA ASN A 852 18.39 11.22 -15.31
C ASN A 852 19.90 11.44 -15.15
N ILE A 853 20.72 10.39 -15.30
CA ILE A 853 22.17 10.45 -15.13
C ILE A 853 22.92 11.08 -16.33
N GLN A 854 22.24 11.26 -17.47
CA GLN A 854 22.83 11.87 -18.68
C GLN A 854 23.47 13.24 -18.41
N SER A 855 22.86 14.01 -17.51
CA SER A 855 23.33 15.34 -17.13
C SER A 855 24.67 15.27 -16.38
N GLN A 856 24.87 14.28 -15.50
CA GLN A 856 26.13 14.06 -14.81
C GLN A 856 27.23 13.51 -15.72
N ILE A 857 26.88 12.65 -16.69
CA ILE A 857 27.84 12.20 -17.71
C ILE A 857 28.35 13.41 -18.50
N SER A 858 27.44 14.31 -18.90
CA SER A 858 27.78 15.55 -19.61
C SER A 858 28.66 16.49 -18.77
N GLN A 859 28.33 16.65 -17.48
CA GLN A 859 29.17 17.43 -16.54
C GLN A 859 30.57 16.84 -16.40
N MET A 860 30.70 15.51 -16.26
CA MET A 860 32.00 14.85 -16.15
C MET A 860 32.84 15.06 -17.42
N GLY A 861 32.21 14.96 -18.61
CA GLY A 861 32.84 15.29 -19.88
C GLY A 861 33.38 16.72 -19.93
N LEU A 862 32.59 17.70 -19.47
CA LEU A 862 33.02 19.11 -19.38
C LEU A 862 34.20 19.31 -18.42
N ILE A 863 34.21 18.62 -17.27
CA ILE A 863 35.33 18.68 -16.30
C ILE A 863 36.62 18.15 -16.92
N VAL A 864 36.54 17.05 -17.70
CA VAL A 864 37.68 16.49 -18.44
C VAL A 864 38.15 17.43 -19.54
N LEU A 865 37.24 18.04 -20.29
CA LEU A 865 37.60 19.05 -21.29
C LEU A 865 38.28 20.28 -20.66
N LEU A 866 37.78 20.74 -19.51
CA LEU A 866 38.41 21.81 -18.73
C LEU A 866 39.81 21.43 -18.25
N TYR A 867 40.03 20.17 -17.89
CA TYR A 867 41.36 19.68 -17.48
C TYR A 867 42.35 19.75 -18.62
N ILE A 868 41.95 19.23 -19.78
CA ILE A 868 42.74 19.25 -21.01
C ILE A 868 43.05 20.70 -21.41
N PHE A 869 42.04 21.58 -21.36
CA PHE A 869 42.20 23.00 -21.63
C PHE A 869 43.22 23.65 -20.69
N LEU A 870 43.10 23.44 -19.37
CA LEU A 870 44.04 24.01 -18.39
C LEU A 870 45.46 23.46 -18.54
N TYR A 871 45.61 22.19 -18.92
CA TYR A 871 46.89 21.58 -19.24
C TYR A 871 47.57 22.28 -20.43
N PHE A 872 46.86 22.47 -21.53
CA PHE A 872 47.38 23.15 -22.72
C PHE A 872 47.59 24.65 -22.49
N TYR A 873 46.68 25.32 -21.77
CA TYR A 873 46.79 26.74 -21.42
C TYR A 873 48.09 27.03 -20.67
N ARG A 874 48.42 26.21 -19.68
CA ARG A 874 49.69 26.33 -18.94
C ARG A 874 50.89 26.11 -19.87
N ARG A 875 50.84 25.07 -20.71
CA ARG A 875 51.97 24.67 -21.57
C ARG A 875 52.30 25.71 -22.64
N PHE A 876 51.28 26.27 -23.29
CA PHE A 876 51.46 27.17 -24.44
C PHE A 876 51.31 28.65 -24.09
N PHE A 877 50.23 29.05 -23.41
CA PHE A 877 49.93 30.46 -23.19
C PHE A 877 50.66 31.03 -21.98
N TYR A 878 50.64 30.36 -20.83
CA TYR A 878 51.28 30.90 -19.62
C TYR A 878 52.80 30.95 -19.72
N ASN A 879 53.42 29.84 -20.14
CA ASN A 879 54.86 29.74 -20.28
C ASN A 879 55.44 30.64 -21.39
N TYR A 880 54.59 31.23 -22.25
CA TYR A 880 55.01 32.13 -23.32
C TYR A 880 54.65 33.59 -23.02
N CYS A 881 53.37 33.87 -22.75
CA CYS A 881 52.85 35.24 -22.59
C CYS A 881 52.97 35.81 -21.17
N PHE A 882 53.20 34.99 -20.14
CA PHE A 882 53.14 35.43 -18.73
C PHE A 882 54.40 35.07 -17.93
N THR A 883 55.54 34.96 -18.61
CA THR A 883 56.85 34.71 -17.97
C THR A 883 57.41 35.95 -17.28
N SER A 884 58.33 35.74 -16.33
CA SER A 884 59.08 36.84 -15.67
C SER A 884 59.79 37.74 -16.67
N LYS A 885 60.23 37.20 -17.82
CA LYS A 885 60.84 37.96 -18.93
C LYS A 885 59.84 38.89 -19.64
N PHE A 886 58.62 38.43 -19.92
CA PHE A 886 57.59 39.27 -20.56
C PHE A 886 57.13 40.40 -19.63
N ILE A 887 57.00 40.14 -18.34
CA ILE A 887 56.66 41.17 -17.34
C ILE A 887 57.77 42.21 -17.21
N TYR A 888 59.04 41.78 -17.26
CA TYR A 888 60.19 42.68 -17.31
C TYR A 888 60.20 43.55 -18.58
N PHE A 889 59.80 42.99 -19.72
CA PHE A 889 59.64 43.75 -20.97
C PHE A 889 58.50 44.77 -20.90
N ILE A 890 57.37 44.45 -20.28
CA ILE A 890 56.28 45.42 -20.07
C ILE A 890 56.67 46.49 -19.04
N SER A 891 57.39 46.12 -17.98
CA SER A 891 57.82 47.06 -16.93
C SER A 891 58.95 47.99 -17.37
N SER A 892 59.68 47.65 -18.45
CA SER A 892 60.65 48.54 -19.10
C SER A 892 60.00 49.54 -20.07
N SER A 893 58.70 49.39 -20.38
CA SER A 893 57.95 50.38 -21.16
C SER A 893 57.73 51.67 -20.36
N LYS A 894 57.72 52.84 -21.03
CA LYS A 894 57.54 54.15 -20.39
C LYS A 894 56.13 54.41 -19.83
N SER A 895 55.18 53.49 -20.01
CA SER A 895 53.78 53.68 -19.62
C SER A 895 53.47 53.01 -18.28
N LYS A 896 53.20 53.84 -17.25
CA LYS A 896 52.73 53.37 -15.93
C LYS A 896 51.42 52.57 -16.02
N ILE A 897 50.57 52.86 -17.01
CA ILE A 897 49.29 52.17 -17.20
C ILE A 897 49.53 50.73 -17.67
N LEU A 898 50.42 50.53 -18.66
CA LEU A 898 50.78 49.19 -19.13
C LEU A 898 51.48 48.35 -18.05
N GLU A 899 52.34 48.96 -17.23
CA GLU A 899 52.97 48.28 -16.09
C GLU A 899 51.91 47.77 -15.08
N ILE A 900 50.93 48.60 -14.72
CA ILE A 900 49.83 48.22 -13.82
C ILE A 900 48.97 47.10 -14.43
N ILE A 901 48.61 47.22 -15.72
CA ILE A 901 47.80 46.23 -16.42
C ILE A 901 48.54 44.89 -16.55
N GLY A 902 49.83 44.91 -16.91
CA GLY A 902 50.65 43.71 -17.03
C GLY A 902 50.81 42.95 -15.71
N ILE A 903 51.05 43.66 -14.60
CA ILE A 903 51.13 43.03 -13.27
C ILE A 903 49.77 42.45 -12.85
N LYS A 904 48.67 43.16 -13.12
CA LYS A 904 47.31 42.66 -12.83
C LYS A 904 46.97 41.41 -13.65
N LEU A 905 47.25 41.42 -14.95
CA LEU A 905 47.05 40.28 -15.84
C LEU A 905 47.89 39.07 -15.43
N TYR A 906 49.15 39.27 -15.02
CA TYR A 906 49.98 38.19 -14.48
C TYR A 906 49.41 37.57 -13.20
N LYS A 907 48.98 38.41 -12.23
CA LYS A 907 48.35 37.92 -11.00
C LYS A 907 47.05 37.17 -11.27
N PHE A 908 46.22 37.67 -12.18
CA PHE A 908 44.98 37.00 -12.60
C PHE A 908 45.28 35.63 -13.25
N ASN A 909 46.22 35.58 -14.20
CA ASN A 909 46.65 34.35 -14.86
C ASN A 909 47.20 33.30 -13.88
N LYS A 910 47.97 33.75 -12.88
CA LYS A 910 48.47 32.86 -11.82
C LYS A 910 47.32 32.26 -11.00
N LYS A 911 46.28 33.03 -10.70
CA LYS A 911 45.07 32.51 -10.04
C LYS A 911 44.29 31.55 -10.94
N PHE A 912 44.18 31.84 -12.23
CA PHE A 912 43.53 30.97 -13.21
C PHE A 912 44.21 29.60 -13.30
N ILE A 913 45.55 29.53 -13.29
CA ILE A 913 46.27 28.24 -13.33
C ILE A 913 46.09 27.43 -12.05
N ASN A 914 45.82 28.09 -10.91
CA ASN A 914 45.51 27.41 -9.67
C ASN A 914 44.16 26.66 -9.73
N LEU A 915 43.31 26.85 -10.75
CA LEU A 915 42.16 25.98 -11.02
C LEU A 915 42.56 24.52 -11.17
N ARG A 916 43.82 24.22 -11.55
CA ARG A 916 44.32 22.83 -11.56
C ARG A 916 44.20 22.15 -10.19
N ASN A 917 44.13 22.92 -9.10
CA ASN A 917 43.94 22.38 -7.76
C ASN A 917 42.58 21.68 -7.59
N LEU A 918 41.58 21.96 -8.46
CA LEU A 918 40.32 21.20 -8.51
C LEU A 918 40.54 19.71 -8.83
N TYR A 919 41.61 19.37 -9.56
CA TYR A 919 41.95 17.99 -9.91
C TYR A 919 42.84 17.30 -8.87
N THR A 920 43.13 17.96 -7.75
CA THR A 920 43.73 17.28 -6.59
C THR A 920 42.68 16.45 -5.89
N MET A 921 43.09 15.45 -5.10
CA MET A 921 42.17 14.63 -4.30
C MET A 921 41.23 15.47 -3.43
N LYS A 922 41.72 16.60 -2.89
CA LYS A 922 40.90 17.54 -2.10
C LYS A 922 39.86 18.27 -2.96
N GLY A 923 40.22 18.63 -4.20
CA GLY A 923 39.29 19.27 -5.15
C GLY A 923 38.23 18.32 -5.68
N LEU A 924 38.61 17.08 -6.02
CA LEU A 924 37.66 16.04 -6.45
C LEU A 924 36.64 15.74 -5.34
N ARG A 925 37.09 15.66 -4.09
CA ARG A 925 36.21 15.51 -2.92
C ARG A 925 35.18 16.63 -2.83
N GLN A 926 35.59 17.89 -3.04
CA GLN A 926 34.68 19.05 -3.03
C GLN A 926 33.65 19.01 -4.18
N ILE A 927 34.05 18.52 -5.36
CA ILE A 927 33.13 18.34 -6.50
C ILE A 927 32.09 17.26 -6.18
N CYS A 928 32.50 16.14 -5.60
CA CYS A 928 31.55 15.09 -5.17
C CYS A 928 30.56 15.63 -4.13
N TYR A 929 31.02 16.44 -3.17
CA TYR A 929 30.16 17.07 -2.17
C TYR A 929 29.14 18.05 -2.76
N ALA A 930 29.54 18.82 -3.77
CA ALA A 930 28.67 19.75 -4.46
C ALA A 930 27.64 19.05 -5.34
N ASN A 931 27.92 17.84 -5.83
CA ASN A 931 26.99 17.04 -6.64
C ASN A 931 26.16 16.04 -5.84
N ALA A 932 26.32 16.00 -4.51
CA ALA A 932 25.66 15.02 -3.65
C ALA A 932 24.12 15.12 -3.73
N TRP A 933 23.56 16.33 -3.71
CA TRP A 933 22.11 16.53 -3.79
C TRP A 933 21.49 15.85 -5.02
N ASP A 934 22.01 16.16 -6.20
CA ASP A 934 21.49 15.69 -7.49
C ASP A 934 21.69 14.19 -7.71
N LEU A 935 22.85 13.64 -7.35
CA LEU A 935 23.11 12.20 -7.47
C LEU A 935 22.28 11.38 -6.48
N LEU A 936 22.19 11.81 -5.22
CA LEU A 936 21.40 11.10 -4.20
C LEU A 936 19.92 11.14 -4.55
N PHE A 937 19.39 12.28 -5.01
CA PHE A 937 18.00 12.39 -5.43
C PHE A 937 17.66 11.41 -6.55
N LYS A 938 18.44 11.37 -7.63
CA LYS A 938 18.17 10.49 -8.78
C LYS A 938 18.26 9.01 -8.44
N VAL A 939 19.25 8.64 -7.63
CA VAL A 939 19.45 7.23 -7.22
C VAL A 939 18.37 6.78 -6.26
N ILE A 940 18.06 7.58 -5.23
CA ILE A 940 17.01 7.22 -4.26
C ILE A 940 15.65 7.17 -4.96
N LEU A 941 15.34 8.15 -5.82
CA LEU A 941 14.09 8.18 -6.58
C LEU A 941 13.87 6.90 -7.40
N PHE A 942 14.91 6.45 -8.11
CA PHE A 942 14.87 5.21 -8.88
C PHE A 942 14.69 3.98 -7.99
N VAL A 943 15.41 3.89 -6.87
CA VAL A 943 15.32 2.73 -5.96
C VAL A 943 13.94 2.63 -5.31
N THR A 944 13.27 3.76 -5.08
CA THR A 944 11.96 3.82 -4.42
C THR A 944 10.78 3.68 -5.36
N SER A 945 10.95 3.92 -6.66
CA SER A 945 9.85 3.83 -7.64
C SER A 945 9.54 2.37 -8.00
N ASN A 946 8.25 2.07 -8.24
CA ASN A 946 7.80 0.74 -8.69
C ASN A 946 8.37 0.42 -10.08
N ASN A 947 9.46 -0.34 -10.09
CA ASN A 947 10.22 -0.64 -11.30
C ASN A 947 9.79 -1.98 -11.91
N GLN A 948 9.55 -2.00 -13.22
CA GLN A 948 9.35 -3.24 -13.97
C GLN A 948 10.67 -4.03 -14.09
N SER A 949 10.59 -5.36 -14.06
CA SER A 949 11.74 -6.25 -14.19
C SER A 949 12.27 -6.25 -15.64
N GLY A 950 13.50 -5.76 -15.82
CA GLY A 950 14.14 -5.69 -17.13
C GLY A 950 15.63 -5.38 -17.04
N TYR A 951 16.37 -5.61 -18.13
CA TYR A 951 17.83 -5.40 -18.20
C TYR A 951 18.23 -3.96 -17.84
N ARG A 952 17.41 -2.98 -18.22
CA ARG A 952 17.58 -1.57 -17.89
C ARG A 952 17.51 -1.29 -16.38
N SER A 953 16.56 -1.92 -15.70
CA SER A 953 16.40 -1.83 -14.24
C SER A 953 17.58 -2.47 -13.53
N ILE A 954 18.07 -3.62 -14.01
CA ILE A 954 19.27 -4.31 -13.47
C ILE A 954 20.51 -3.40 -13.54
N ILE A 955 20.81 -2.81 -14.70
CA ILE A 955 21.92 -1.86 -14.85
C ILE A 955 21.75 -0.68 -13.89
N SER A 956 20.55 -0.14 -13.80
CA SER A 956 20.24 1.00 -12.94
C SER A 956 20.42 0.66 -11.45
N TYR A 957 20.08 -0.55 -11.02
CA TYR A 957 20.37 -1.03 -9.66
C TYR A 957 21.88 -1.16 -9.39
N PHE A 958 22.67 -1.67 -10.34
CA PHE A 958 24.13 -1.72 -10.19
C PHE A 958 24.76 -0.33 -10.08
N ILE A 959 24.32 0.62 -10.92
CA ILE A 959 24.77 2.02 -10.85
C ILE A 959 24.37 2.64 -9.51
N SER A 960 23.13 2.42 -9.07
CA SER A 960 22.60 2.89 -7.79
C SER A 960 23.41 2.37 -6.61
N PHE A 961 23.67 1.06 -6.58
CA PHE A 961 24.49 0.42 -5.55
C PHE A 961 25.91 0.99 -5.54
N GLY A 962 26.53 1.18 -6.70
CA GLY A 962 27.86 1.78 -6.81
C GLY A 962 27.92 3.21 -6.25
N ILE A 963 26.93 4.04 -6.56
CA ILE A 963 26.86 5.43 -6.08
C ILE A 963 26.59 5.48 -4.57
N LEU A 964 25.63 4.70 -4.06
CA LEU A 964 25.33 4.62 -2.63
C LEU A 964 26.52 4.06 -1.83
N SER A 965 27.20 3.02 -2.35
CA SER A 965 28.42 2.48 -1.77
C SER A 965 29.54 3.52 -1.69
N MET A 966 29.70 4.35 -2.74
CA MET A 966 30.67 5.44 -2.75
C MET A 966 30.36 6.49 -1.65
N PHE A 967 29.11 6.93 -1.51
CA PHE A 967 28.73 7.90 -0.49
C PHE A 967 28.82 7.33 0.93
N THR A 968 28.44 6.07 1.14
CA THR A 968 28.59 5.39 2.44
C THR A 968 30.06 5.19 2.81
N LEU A 969 30.93 4.86 1.85
CA LEU A 969 32.38 4.81 2.06
C LEU A 969 32.93 6.19 2.44
N PHE A 970 32.50 7.27 1.78
CA PHE A 970 32.90 8.62 2.14
C PHE A 970 32.47 9.00 3.56
N LEU A 971 31.20 8.76 3.92
CA LEU A 971 30.73 8.96 5.30
C LEU A 971 31.59 8.16 6.29
N CYS A 972 31.82 6.87 6.02
CA CYS A 972 32.67 6.01 6.85
C CYS A 972 34.11 6.55 6.98
N LEU A 973 34.70 7.09 5.92
CA LEU A 973 36.05 7.68 5.95
C LEU A 973 36.10 8.95 6.80
N HIS A 974 35.09 9.81 6.71
CA HIS A 974 34.99 11.02 7.53
C HIS A 974 34.85 10.70 9.03
N PHE A 975 34.09 9.66 9.37
CA PHE A 975 33.96 9.21 10.76
C PHE A 975 35.14 8.31 11.22
N LYS A 976 35.82 7.56 10.34
CA LYS A 976 37.04 6.79 10.68
C LYS A 976 38.25 7.67 10.98
N GLY A 977 38.24 8.94 10.55
CA GLY A 977 39.25 9.96 10.90
C GLY A 977 39.47 10.15 12.40
N LEU A 978 38.57 9.62 13.25
CA LEU A 978 38.67 9.57 14.72
C LEU A 978 39.95 8.92 15.28
N TYR A 979 40.66 8.09 14.50
CA TYR A 979 41.80 7.29 14.99
C TYR A 979 43.20 7.75 14.53
N LYS A 980 43.31 8.82 13.71
CA LYS A 980 44.62 9.34 13.26
C LYS A 980 44.99 10.63 13.98
N SER A 981 46.29 10.82 14.22
CA SER A 981 46.92 11.99 14.83
C SER A 981 46.84 13.24 13.93
N LEU A 982 45.64 13.66 13.56
CA LEU A 982 45.36 14.93 12.89
C LEU A 982 45.24 16.04 13.93
N ASP A 983 45.58 17.26 13.54
CA ASP A 983 45.43 18.44 14.40
C ASP A 983 43.93 18.65 14.72
N ILE A 984 43.62 19.11 15.94
CA ILE A 984 42.23 19.16 16.47
C ILE A 984 41.32 20.01 15.58
N SER A 985 41.87 21.06 14.97
CA SER A 985 41.17 21.94 14.04
C SER A 985 40.84 21.25 12.71
N GLU A 986 41.74 20.44 12.16
CA GLU A 986 41.52 19.68 10.93
C GLU A 986 40.50 18.57 11.13
N LEU A 987 40.55 17.88 12.27
CA LEU A 987 39.62 16.80 12.61
C LEU A 987 38.17 17.32 12.74
N ARG A 988 37.98 18.50 13.34
CA ARG A 988 36.66 19.16 13.45
C ARG A 988 36.10 19.62 12.10
N ASN A 989 36.95 20.08 11.18
CA ASN A 989 36.51 20.45 9.82
C ASN A 989 36.07 19.22 9.02
N GLU A 990 36.81 18.12 9.12
CA GLU A 990 36.42 16.86 8.47
C GLU A 990 35.12 16.27 9.05
N GLN A 991 34.87 16.45 10.36
CA GLN A 991 33.59 16.10 10.99
C GLN A 991 32.42 16.94 10.47
N HIS A 992 32.62 18.25 10.30
CA HIS A 992 31.60 19.14 9.72
C HIS A 992 31.21 18.73 8.30
N ASP A 993 32.19 18.43 7.43
CA ASP A 993 31.94 17.97 6.06
C ASP A 993 31.11 16.67 6.04
N GLY A 994 31.42 15.72 6.94
CA GLY A 994 30.65 14.48 7.10
C GLY A 994 29.21 14.70 7.56
N VAL A 995 28.99 15.59 8.54
CA VAL A 995 27.64 15.94 9.02
C VAL A 995 26.83 16.65 7.93
N CYS A 996 27.45 17.51 7.13
CA CYS A 996 26.81 18.16 6.00
C CYS A 996 26.33 17.13 4.97
N LEU A 997 27.15 16.14 4.61
CA LEU A 997 26.76 15.07 3.69
C LEU A 997 25.64 14.20 4.25
N LEU A 998 25.71 13.87 5.55
CA LEU A 998 24.66 13.12 6.24
C LEU A 998 23.32 13.88 6.21
N LYS A 999 23.34 15.20 6.43
CA LYS A 999 22.15 16.06 6.30
C LYS A 999 21.54 15.96 4.90
N LYS A 1000 22.36 16.04 3.84
CA LYS A 1000 21.87 15.93 2.45
C LYS A 1000 21.22 14.58 2.18
N LEU A 1001 21.87 13.49 2.60
CA LEU A 1001 21.33 12.13 2.46
C LEU A 1001 19.98 11.98 3.18
N LEU A 1002 19.90 12.39 4.44
CA LEU A 1002 18.66 12.30 5.22
C LEU A 1002 17.54 13.17 4.65
N PHE A 1003 17.87 14.39 4.21
CA PHE A 1003 16.88 15.27 3.60
C PHE A 1003 16.26 14.62 2.37
N ILE A 1004 17.08 14.06 1.46
CA ILE A 1004 16.57 13.40 0.25
C ILE A 1004 15.80 12.11 0.58
N LEU A 1005 16.27 11.30 1.55
CA LEU A 1005 15.54 10.10 1.99
C LEU A 1005 14.16 10.46 2.54
N ILE A 1006 14.06 11.47 3.40
CA ILE A 1006 12.80 11.97 3.95
C ILE A 1006 11.90 12.52 2.83
N LEU A 1007 12.48 13.31 1.92
CA LEU A 1007 11.75 13.92 0.81
C LEU A 1007 11.13 12.87 -0.12
N ILE A 1008 11.76 11.72 -0.34
CA ILE A 1008 11.27 10.71 -1.29
C ILE A 1008 10.41 9.64 -0.58
N ASN A 1009 10.85 9.13 0.57
CA ASN A 1009 10.19 7.99 1.23
C ASN A 1009 8.94 8.38 2.02
N LEU A 1010 8.80 9.63 2.47
CA LEU A 1010 7.66 10.08 3.28
C LEU A 1010 6.62 10.85 2.45
N GLN A 1011 6.37 10.42 1.20
CA GLN A 1011 5.40 11.05 0.31
C GLN A 1011 3.93 10.66 0.62
N GLU A 1012 3.68 9.75 1.56
CA GLU A 1012 2.33 9.34 1.96
C GLU A 1012 1.74 10.24 3.07
N ASN A 1013 2.58 10.74 3.98
CA ASN A 1013 2.14 11.56 5.11
C ASN A 1013 2.85 12.93 5.08
N ASP A 1014 2.09 13.97 4.73
CA ASP A 1014 2.56 15.34 4.57
C ASP A 1014 3.04 15.99 5.88
N THR A 1015 2.27 15.83 6.96
CA THR A 1015 2.59 16.35 8.29
C THR A 1015 3.89 15.75 8.82
N PHE A 1016 4.06 14.43 8.69
CA PHE A 1016 5.25 13.73 9.16
C PHE A 1016 6.49 14.10 8.35
N GLN A 1017 6.38 14.22 7.01
CA GLN A 1017 7.49 14.67 6.18
C GLN A 1017 7.92 16.09 6.53
N CYS A 1018 6.98 17.03 6.62
CA CYS A 1018 7.31 18.43 6.85
C CYS A 1018 7.91 18.68 8.25
N SER A 1019 7.43 17.96 9.26
CA SER A 1019 7.96 18.03 10.64
C SER A 1019 9.37 17.42 10.74
N THR A 1020 9.60 16.26 10.13
CA THR A 1020 10.93 15.59 10.15
C THR A 1020 11.99 16.40 9.41
N ILE A 1021 11.68 17.01 8.26
CA ILE A 1021 12.61 17.93 7.57
C ILE A 1021 12.94 19.12 8.47
N THR A 1022 11.95 19.70 9.13
CA THR A 1022 12.16 20.85 10.02
C THR A 1022 13.08 20.50 11.19
N ILE A 1023 12.87 19.33 11.82
CA ILE A 1023 13.71 18.82 12.91
C ILE A 1023 15.15 18.56 12.42
N LEU A 1024 15.31 18.00 11.22
CA LEU A 1024 16.62 17.77 10.62
C LEU A 1024 17.41 19.07 10.46
N ILE A 1025 16.79 20.12 9.91
CA ILE A 1025 17.47 21.41 9.71
C ILE A 1025 17.72 22.10 11.05
N PHE A 1026 16.75 22.06 11.98
CA PHE A 1026 16.91 22.64 13.31
C PHE A 1026 18.07 21.98 14.08
N SER A 1027 18.16 20.65 14.04
CA SER A 1027 19.26 19.91 14.67
C SER A 1027 20.62 20.22 14.04
N TYR A 1028 20.67 20.42 12.72
CA TYR A 1028 21.89 20.87 12.04
C TYR A 1028 22.32 22.28 12.46
N ILE A 1029 21.38 23.23 12.57
CA ILE A 1029 21.67 24.58 13.09
C ILE A 1029 22.18 24.49 14.55
N GLY A 1030 21.57 23.64 15.38
CA GLY A 1030 22.05 23.35 16.73
C GLY A 1030 23.50 22.83 16.74
N PHE A 1031 23.84 21.93 15.81
CA PHE A 1031 25.21 21.45 15.63
C PHE A 1031 26.18 22.58 15.23
N LEU A 1032 25.78 23.52 14.35
CA LEU A 1032 26.61 24.67 13.99
C LEU A 1032 26.95 25.55 15.19
N PHE A 1033 25.99 25.80 16.10
CA PHE A 1033 26.24 26.52 17.34
C PHE A 1033 27.22 25.79 18.27
N MET A 1034 27.21 24.45 18.28
CA MET A 1034 28.13 23.65 19.10
C MET A 1034 29.58 23.73 18.64
N ILE A 1035 29.82 23.97 17.34
CA ILE A 1035 31.18 24.10 16.77
C ILE A 1035 31.63 25.56 16.57
N GLN A 1036 30.85 26.52 17.07
CA GLN A 1036 31.03 27.97 16.85
C GLN A 1036 32.44 28.51 17.19
N GLU A 1037 33.15 27.88 18.11
CA GLU A 1037 34.48 28.36 18.54
C GLU A 1037 35.58 28.18 17.48
N ASN A 1038 35.37 27.31 16.48
CA ASN A 1038 36.37 27.03 15.43
C ASN A 1038 36.02 27.62 14.07
N ILE A 1039 34.79 28.12 13.92
CA ILE A 1039 34.33 28.76 12.69
C ILE A 1039 34.46 30.27 12.88
N SER A 1040 34.93 30.99 11.86
CA SER A 1040 34.94 32.44 11.95
C SER A 1040 33.50 32.94 12.14
N LYS A 1041 33.28 33.95 13.00
CA LYS A 1041 31.93 34.49 13.25
C LYS A 1041 31.17 34.81 11.96
N ILE A 1042 31.89 35.27 10.93
CA ILE A 1042 31.34 35.61 9.61
C ILE A 1042 30.88 34.35 8.86
N GLU A 1043 31.65 33.26 8.89
CA GLU A 1043 31.26 32.00 8.25
C GLU A 1043 30.09 31.34 8.96
N LEU A 1044 30.07 31.36 10.30
CA LEU A 1044 28.95 30.84 11.08
C LEU A 1044 27.65 31.61 10.79
N ILE A 1045 27.72 32.94 10.78
CA ILE A 1045 26.58 33.79 10.41
C ILE A 1045 26.12 33.45 8.99
N GLY A 1046 27.05 33.30 8.03
CA GLY A 1046 26.72 32.95 6.66
C GLY A 1046 25.99 31.62 6.53
N LEU A 1047 26.45 30.57 7.22
CA LEU A 1047 25.81 29.24 7.23
C LEU A 1047 24.42 29.30 7.84
N ILE A 1048 24.26 29.94 9.00
CA ILE A 1048 22.95 30.11 9.66
C ILE A 1048 22.00 30.91 8.77
N TRP A 1049 22.49 31.95 8.07
CA TRP A 1049 21.68 32.75 7.16
C TRP A 1049 21.14 31.94 5.97
N MET A 1050 21.83 30.88 5.56
CA MET A 1050 21.37 30.00 4.47
C MET A 1050 20.39 28.94 4.97
N GLU A 1051 20.62 28.36 6.16
CA GLU A 1051 19.80 27.26 6.70
C GLU A 1051 18.54 27.73 7.44
N ALA A 1052 18.61 28.83 8.20
CA ALA A 1052 17.49 29.31 9.02
C ALA A 1052 16.24 29.70 8.21
N PRO A 1053 16.37 30.35 7.03
CA PRO A 1053 15.21 30.61 6.17
C PRO A 1053 14.52 29.33 5.69
N VAL A 1054 15.29 28.28 5.41
CA VAL A 1054 14.70 27.00 4.99
C VAL A 1054 14.00 26.31 6.16
N MET A 1055 14.60 26.32 7.36
CA MET A 1055 13.93 25.83 8.56
C MET A 1055 12.61 26.56 8.84
N LEU A 1056 12.60 27.89 8.71
CA LEU A 1056 11.37 28.68 8.88
C LEU A 1056 10.34 28.37 7.79
N PHE A 1057 10.79 28.19 6.54
CA PHE A 1057 9.94 27.79 5.43
C PHE A 1057 9.29 26.42 5.66
N THR A 1058 10.05 25.41 6.06
CA THR A 1058 9.52 24.06 6.31
C THR A 1058 8.63 24.04 7.55
N PHE A 1059 8.99 24.74 8.62
CA PHE A 1059 8.14 24.85 9.80
C PHE A 1059 6.79 25.49 9.47
N THR A 1060 6.79 26.60 8.73
CA THR A 1060 5.55 27.29 8.34
C THR A 1060 4.76 26.52 7.27
N SER A 1061 5.39 25.63 6.51
CA SER A 1061 4.71 24.77 5.53
C SER A 1061 3.81 23.71 6.17
N LEU A 1062 3.97 23.43 7.48
CA LEU A 1062 3.02 22.60 8.24
C LEU A 1062 1.58 23.13 8.17
N MET A 1063 1.42 24.45 7.98
CA MET A 1063 0.11 25.09 7.82
C MET A 1063 -0.61 24.70 6.52
N TYR A 1064 0.08 24.06 5.57
CA TYR A 1064 -0.50 23.56 4.32
C TYR A 1064 -0.72 22.05 4.32
N CYS A 1065 -0.32 21.34 5.38
CA CYS A 1065 -0.61 19.91 5.52
C CYS A 1065 -2.11 19.70 5.71
N SER A 1066 -2.61 18.58 5.22
CA SER A 1066 -4.02 18.17 5.26
C SER A 1066 -4.66 18.39 6.64
N ASP A 1067 -4.00 17.94 7.70
CA ASP A 1067 -4.42 18.07 9.10
C ASP A 1067 -4.67 19.52 9.55
N PHE A 1068 -3.86 20.48 9.09
CA PHE A 1068 -3.93 21.88 9.52
C PHE A 1068 -4.66 22.78 8.53
N SER A 1069 -4.64 22.42 7.24
CA SER A 1069 -5.15 23.26 6.14
C SER A 1069 -6.65 23.56 6.27
N ASN A 1070 -7.43 22.63 6.82
CA ASN A 1070 -8.88 22.77 7.04
C ASN A 1070 -9.23 23.83 8.09
N TYR A 1071 -8.31 24.16 8.99
CA TYR A 1071 -8.51 25.17 10.04
C TYR A 1071 -8.12 26.60 9.61
N LEU A 1072 -7.60 26.77 8.39
CA LEU A 1072 -7.09 28.05 7.90
C LEU A 1072 -7.90 28.55 6.70
N THR A 1073 -8.15 29.86 6.66
CA THR A 1073 -8.75 30.49 5.49
C THR A 1073 -7.77 30.51 4.33
N THR A 1074 -8.28 30.39 3.10
CA THR A 1074 -7.49 30.48 1.86
C THR A 1074 -6.71 31.81 1.79
N ASP A 1075 -7.31 32.90 2.24
CA ASP A 1075 -6.64 34.22 2.31
C ASP A 1075 -5.42 34.22 3.24
N PHE A 1076 -5.52 33.55 4.39
CA PHE A 1076 -4.40 33.42 5.32
C PHE A 1076 -3.28 32.54 4.73
N GLN A 1077 -3.65 31.45 4.06
CA GLN A 1077 -2.68 30.59 3.36
C GLN A 1077 -1.93 31.36 2.26
N ILE A 1078 -2.63 32.18 1.47
CA ILE A 1078 -2.01 33.04 0.45
C ILE A 1078 -1.08 34.07 1.10
N PHE A 1079 -1.51 34.72 2.19
CA PHE A 1079 -0.69 35.68 2.92
C PHE A 1079 0.60 35.04 3.46
N LEU A 1080 0.48 33.86 4.08
CA LEU A 1080 1.61 33.08 4.56
C LEU A 1080 2.57 32.73 3.41
N GLY A 1081 2.03 32.36 2.25
CA GLY A 1081 2.80 32.07 1.03
C GLY A 1081 3.68 33.25 0.60
N PHE A 1082 3.18 34.49 0.62
CA PHE A 1082 4.00 35.67 0.33
C PHE A 1082 5.09 35.91 1.38
N GLY A 1083 4.79 35.67 2.65
CA GLY A 1083 5.78 35.71 3.73
C GLY A 1083 6.92 34.71 3.49
N GLN A 1084 6.57 33.47 3.12
CA GLN A 1084 7.53 32.41 2.81
C GLN A 1084 8.40 32.72 1.59
N ILE A 1085 7.84 33.31 0.53
CA ILE A 1085 8.62 33.79 -0.62
C ILE A 1085 9.70 34.78 -0.16
N GLY A 1086 9.32 35.75 0.69
CA GLY A 1086 10.26 36.71 1.27
C GLY A 1086 11.39 36.04 2.06
N VAL A 1087 11.06 35.03 2.87
CA VAL A 1087 12.03 34.23 3.64
C VAL A 1087 13.02 33.51 2.72
N LEU A 1088 12.54 32.84 1.66
CA LEU A 1088 13.42 32.13 0.73
C LEU A 1088 14.36 33.08 -0.03
N ILE A 1089 13.86 34.24 -0.45
CA ILE A 1089 14.68 35.31 -1.07
C ILE A 1089 15.78 35.79 -0.11
N LEU A 1090 15.47 35.97 1.19
CA LEU A 1090 16.48 36.34 2.19
C LEU A 1090 17.58 35.28 2.31
N GLY A 1091 17.24 33.99 2.17
CA GLY A 1091 18.23 32.90 2.11
C GLY A 1091 19.18 33.01 0.92
N LEU A 1092 18.67 33.37 -0.26
CA LEU A 1092 19.50 33.56 -1.47
C LEU A 1092 20.47 34.74 -1.36
N LEU A 1093 20.17 35.75 -0.52
CA LEU A 1093 21.08 36.87 -0.29
C LEU A 1093 22.29 36.49 0.59
N GLY A 1094 22.22 35.38 1.33
CA GLY A 1094 23.28 34.93 2.24
C GLY A 1094 24.67 34.86 1.60
N PRO A 1095 24.85 34.12 0.49
CA PRO A 1095 26.13 34.06 -0.22
C PRO A 1095 26.65 35.43 -0.68
N LEU A 1096 25.75 36.33 -1.13
CA LEU A 1096 26.11 37.69 -1.55
C LEU A 1096 26.61 38.54 -0.39
N ILE A 1097 25.95 38.46 0.76
CA ILE A 1097 26.36 39.17 1.98
C ILE A 1097 27.73 38.67 2.43
N LYS A 1098 27.93 37.35 2.48
CA LYS A 1098 29.22 36.73 2.84
C LYS A 1098 30.35 37.22 1.93
N LEU A 1099 30.10 37.28 0.62
CA LEU A 1099 31.03 37.80 -0.37
C LEU A 1099 31.30 39.30 -0.23
N GLY A 1100 30.26 40.10 0.01
CA GLY A 1100 30.37 41.54 0.24
C GLY A 1100 31.21 41.88 1.47
N ILE A 1101 31.01 41.18 2.58
CA ILE A 1101 31.79 41.36 3.82
C ILE A 1101 33.27 41.01 3.58
N LYS A 1102 33.54 39.89 2.89
CA LYS A 1102 34.91 39.48 2.56
C LYS A 1102 35.59 40.50 1.66
N PHE A 1103 34.91 40.97 0.61
CA PHE A 1103 35.41 42.01 -0.29
C PHE A 1103 35.70 43.32 0.45
N HIS A 1104 34.82 43.74 1.38
CA HIS A 1104 35.05 44.93 2.20
C HIS A 1104 36.29 44.80 3.09
N ARG A 1105 36.51 43.62 3.68
CA ARG A 1105 37.71 43.33 4.48
C ARG A 1105 38.98 43.42 3.62
N ASP A 1106 38.97 42.77 2.46
CA ASP A 1106 40.10 42.76 1.53
C ASP A 1106 40.40 44.17 1.00
N LEU A 1107 39.38 45.00 0.76
CA LEU A 1107 39.54 46.42 0.43
C LEU A 1107 40.17 47.22 1.57
N LYS A 1108 39.73 46.98 2.81
CA LYS A 1108 40.25 47.69 3.99
C LYS A 1108 41.72 47.35 4.25
N GLU A 1109 42.11 46.10 4.06
CA GLU A 1109 43.52 45.66 4.08
C GLU A 1109 44.30 46.30 2.93
N TYR A 1110 43.74 46.33 1.72
CA TYR A 1110 44.38 46.96 0.56
C TYR A 1110 44.66 48.46 0.75
N PHE A 1111 43.75 49.21 1.38
CA PHE A 1111 43.99 50.63 1.70
C PHE A 1111 44.94 50.85 2.89
N ARG A 1112 45.09 49.84 3.78
CA ARG A 1112 46.07 49.85 4.88
C ARG A 1112 47.48 49.58 4.36
N ASP A 1113 47.63 48.64 3.43
CA ASP A 1113 48.90 48.26 2.84
C ASP A 1113 49.27 49.16 1.65
N LYS A 1114 49.81 50.34 1.96
CA LYS A 1114 50.43 51.27 0.99
C LYS A 1114 51.74 50.75 0.35
N GLN A 1115 51.89 49.45 0.11
CA GLN A 1115 53.09 48.90 -0.55
C GLN A 1115 52.76 47.76 -1.50
N PRO A 1116 52.94 47.94 -2.83
CA PRO A 1116 53.47 46.80 -3.58
C PRO A 1116 54.28 47.11 -4.84
N ILE A 1117 54.67 48.34 -5.19
CA ILE A 1117 55.42 48.55 -6.45
C ILE A 1117 56.93 48.30 -6.25
N ALA A 1118 57.49 48.72 -5.11
CA ALA A 1118 58.92 48.56 -4.80
C ALA A 1118 59.32 47.11 -4.46
N MET A 1119 58.50 46.39 -3.69
CA MET A 1119 58.81 45.00 -3.28
C MET A 1119 58.67 43.99 -4.44
N ILE A 1120 57.73 44.21 -5.36
CA ILE A 1120 57.58 43.38 -6.56
C ILE A 1120 58.77 43.59 -7.52
N LYS A 1121 59.30 44.82 -7.65
CA LYS A 1121 60.55 45.09 -8.38
C LYS A 1121 61.76 44.35 -7.76
N LEU A 1122 61.85 44.31 -6.43
CA LEU A 1122 62.89 43.57 -5.70
C LEU A 1122 62.83 42.05 -5.92
N GLN A 1123 61.63 41.45 -5.87
CA GLN A 1123 61.47 40.01 -6.13
C GLN A 1123 61.70 39.63 -7.60
N ILE A 1124 61.30 40.48 -8.55
CA ILE A 1124 61.55 40.25 -9.98
C ILE A 1124 63.04 40.37 -10.32
N ASN A 1125 63.75 41.35 -9.72
CA ASN A 1125 65.20 41.50 -9.91
C ASN A 1125 66.00 40.31 -9.33
N LYS A 1126 65.55 39.75 -8.21
CA LYS A 1126 66.13 38.52 -7.61
C LYS A 1126 65.95 37.28 -8.49
N ILE A 1127 64.82 37.17 -9.21
CA ILE A 1127 64.50 36.03 -10.09
C ILE A 1127 65.22 36.14 -11.45
N LEU A 1128 65.56 37.34 -11.92
CA LEU A 1128 66.23 37.58 -13.20
C LEU A 1128 67.76 37.54 -13.13
N GLY A 1129 68.36 37.28 -11.96
CA GLY A 1129 69.81 37.19 -11.83
C GLY A 1129 70.55 38.52 -12.05
N PHE A 1130 69.89 39.67 -11.87
CA PHE A 1130 70.56 40.96 -11.79
C PHE A 1130 71.06 41.21 -10.36
N GLU A 1131 71.86 40.28 -9.83
CA GLU A 1131 72.88 40.62 -8.84
C GLU A 1131 74.20 40.76 -9.60
N GLN A 1132 74.33 41.87 -10.32
CA GLN A 1132 75.63 42.50 -10.51
C GLN A 1132 75.45 43.98 -10.79
N ILE A 1133 76.16 44.77 -9.98
CA ILE A 1133 76.39 46.22 -10.05
C ILE A 1133 75.31 47.09 -9.37
N LYS A 1134 75.42 47.19 -8.04
CA LYS A 1134 75.93 48.42 -7.43
C LYS A 1134 76.69 48.12 -6.15
#